data_AF-A0A7W7Z8Y2-F1
#
_entry.id   AF-A0A7W7Z8Y2-F1
#
_cell.length_a   1.000
_cell.length_b   1.000
_cell.length_c   1.000
_cell.angle_alpha   90.00
_cell.angle_beta   90.00
_cell.angle_gamma   90.00
#
_symmetry.space_group_name_H-M   'P 1'
#
loop_
_entity.id
_entity.type
_entity.pdbx_description
1 polymer ?
#
loop_
_entity_poly.entity_id
_entity_poly.type
_entity_poly.pdbx_seq_one_letter_code
_entity_poly.pdbx_strand_id
1 'polypeptide(L)'
;MSGANSRADRLREIGKAVHQAATADVGATLNSGVAEFIKFPFSCSPGKLIDSAGSVSDHFACVVHAARSGVATGENIPADNACAVIDLIEDLDLNELRSAHARCLAVKRLQRAELPKDDKTPIAQMTMTVIYARRAGVSIDVLADEFRCLNEGLEHSDWIEMVAVSAIAVISYACQFAGRSELGGMFSPAKGAKDSYSPACYTIPTMMPSKDGTFNKIISFISAYTVFYYPGVRVDGWQELMNGVCQTAITLPGYQYNISGDIRPVPPEHYVGRLMLPRPYLVESAKPKELLATLNYLPWQDGGVILLKGKLPLEGLMIFLGKDALKKGGTIRSGPQSQESYVLPITPADFALMMTRLRNQSNMIVRREESKFVMEKMADEGTRTPFMARIFMGLLQLRDTAFRDLKERQQFDALLDQALTPLMAARTAAKEIEESWRSHSEAVASGAAVKVKDGTVEVVGDFYRGFRREVNAFLYDAAKALKEGGQKVGTSAGKDIGFMFQKENPYQKGLAAMRATDPVLAAYMEATRNHWSQRLIKARNDLDHNGWTLPRVGYEPLDGQRVVAHQPLIDGQPTIEFVTHMLDRVSCFVEEFFAYCFRTRFPKEIDLTEIALSERPAQAPERFRITLKTGGLPSWELVYPTRKFEDL
;
A
#
# COMPACT_ATOMS: atom_id res chain seq x y z
N MET A 1 32.68 18.54 29.92
CA MET A 1 32.70 17.23 29.23
C MET A 1 32.22 17.47 27.81
N SER A 2 33.15 17.50 26.85
CA SER A 2 32.87 17.66 25.42
C SER A 2 32.03 16.48 24.93
N GLY A 3 30.84 16.75 24.39
CA GLY A 3 29.93 15.73 23.88
C GLY A 3 30.58 14.96 22.74
N ALA A 4 30.74 13.64 22.90
CA ALA A 4 31.14 12.77 21.82
C ALA A 4 30.02 12.75 20.77
N ASN A 5 30.29 13.18 19.54
CA ASN A 5 29.38 12.99 18.41
C ASN A 5 29.05 11.50 18.29
N SER A 6 27.77 11.16 18.20
CA SER A 6 27.37 9.75 18.08
C SER A 6 27.86 9.18 16.74
N ARG A 7 28.08 7.86 16.64
CA ARG A 7 28.44 7.19 15.37
C ARG A 7 27.47 7.55 14.23
N ALA A 8 26.21 7.77 14.57
CA ALA A 8 25.16 8.19 13.64
C ALA A 8 25.38 9.61 13.09
N ASP A 9 25.83 10.54 13.93
CA ASP A 9 26.13 11.93 13.51
C ASP A 9 27.31 11.94 12.57
N ARG A 10 28.35 11.14 12.88
CA ARG A 10 29.53 11.02 12.04
C ARG A 10 29.21 10.49 10.65
N LEU A 11 28.34 9.47 10.54
CA LEU A 11 27.85 8.98 9.25
C LEU A 11 27.08 10.03 8.46
N ARG A 12 26.29 10.88 9.13
CA ARG A 12 25.57 11.98 8.48
C ARG A 12 26.53 13.06 7.98
N GLU A 13 27.56 13.39 8.74
CA GLU A 13 28.61 14.32 8.31
C GLU A 13 29.32 13.80 7.05
N ILE A 14 29.68 12.51 7.04
CA ILE A 14 30.30 11.87 5.87
C ILE A 14 29.34 11.86 4.68
N GLY A 15 28.07 11.49 4.88
CA GLY A 15 27.05 11.51 3.84
C GLY A 15 26.89 12.90 3.21
N LYS A 16 26.94 13.96 4.03
CA LYS A 16 26.96 15.35 3.56
C LYS A 16 28.23 15.68 2.79
N ALA A 17 29.39 15.25 3.28
CA ALA A 17 30.66 15.46 2.58
C ALA A 17 30.66 14.78 1.20
N VAL A 18 30.17 13.54 1.10
CA VAL A 18 30.02 12.84 -0.19
C VAL A 18 29.01 13.56 -1.10
N HIS A 19 27.87 14.02 -0.55
CA HIS A 19 26.90 14.78 -1.33
C HIS A 19 27.47 16.11 -1.86
N GLN A 20 28.35 16.78 -1.12
CA GLN A 20 28.89 18.10 -1.44
C GLN A 20 30.24 18.07 -2.17
N ALA A 21 30.92 16.93 -2.22
CA ALA A 21 32.24 16.79 -2.86
C ALA A 21 32.22 17.23 -4.33
N ALA A 22 33.35 17.74 -4.83
CA ALA A 22 33.51 17.95 -6.26
C ALA A 22 33.42 16.60 -7.00
N THR A 23 32.94 16.61 -8.25
CA THR A 23 32.81 15.38 -9.05
C THR A 23 34.14 14.62 -9.21
N ALA A 24 35.28 15.31 -9.16
CA ALA A 24 36.59 14.66 -9.19
C ALA A 24 36.96 13.93 -7.87
N ASP A 25 36.41 14.39 -6.73
CA ASP A 25 36.82 13.96 -5.39
C ASP A 25 35.78 13.07 -4.69
N VAL A 26 34.56 12.99 -5.25
CA VAL A 26 33.45 12.25 -4.64
C VAL A 26 33.78 10.77 -4.42
N GLY A 27 34.48 10.12 -5.36
CA GLY A 27 34.89 8.72 -5.23
C GLY A 27 35.87 8.53 -4.06
N ALA A 28 36.87 9.40 -3.94
CA ALA A 28 37.83 9.36 -2.84
C ALA A 28 37.17 9.62 -1.47
N THR A 29 36.23 10.57 -1.44
CA THR A 29 35.43 10.91 -0.25
C THR A 29 34.56 9.74 0.18
N LEU A 30 33.89 9.09 -0.78
CA LEU A 30 33.07 7.89 -0.56
C LEU A 30 33.89 6.75 0.04
N ASN A 31 35.04 6.40 -0.59
CA ASN A 31 35.91 5.33 -0.08
C ASN A 31 36.37 5.61 1.34
N SER A 32 36.88 6.83 1.60
CA SER A 32 37.35 7.22 2.94
C SER A 32 36.23 7.12 3.98
N GLY A 33 35.01 7.53 3.61
CA GLY A 33 33.83 7.42 4.46
C GLY A 33 33.41 5.99 4.76
N VAL A 34 33.44 5.10 3.77
CA VAL A 34 33.14 3.67 3.96
C VAL A 34 34.23 3.00 4.81
N ALA A 35 35.50 3.32 4.57
CA ALA A 35 36.67 2.79 5.29
C ALA A 35 36.57 3.00 6.80
N GLU A 36 36.01 4.14 7.23
CA GLU A 36 35.87 4.51 8.64
C GLU A 36 34.94 3.54 9.41
N PHE A 37 34.04 2.82 8.71
CA PHE A 37 33.00 1.99 9.35
C PHE A 37 33.10 0.50 9.06
N ILE A 38 33.85 0.08 8.04
CA ILE A 38 34.16 -1.34 7.81
C ILE A 38 35.35 -1.76 8.67
N LYS A 39 35.31 -2.99 9.21
CA LYS A 39 36.36 -3.52 10.10
C LYS A 39 37.25 -4.53 9.38
N PHE A 40 38.45 -4.76 9.92
CA PHE A 40 39.29 -5.88 9.53
C PHE A 40 38.47 -7.19 9.51
N PRO A 41 38.59 -8.04 8.47
CA PRO A 41 39.61 -8.04 7.41
C PRO A 41 39.27 -7.21 6.16
N PHE A 42 38.26 -6.35 6.21
CA PHE A 42 37.83 -5.59 5.04
C PHE A 42 38.64 -4.32 4.81
N SER A 43 38.79 -3.96 3.55
CA SER A 43 39.30 -2.68 3.05
C SER A 43 38.38 -2.19 1.93
N CYS A 44 38.47 -0.91 1.58
CA CYS A 44 37.78 -0.38 0.42
C CYS A 44 38.72 0.43 -0.48
N SER A 45 38.48 0.32 -1.78
CA SER A 45 39.23 1.03 -2.81
C SER A 45 38.40 1.12 -4.09
N PRO A 46 38.64 2.11 -4.97
CA PRO A 46 38.13 2.06 -6.33
C PRO A 46 38.77 0.90 -7.09
N GLY A 47 38.06 0.34 -8.07
CA GLY A 47 38.61 -0.75 -8.88
C GLY A 47 37.59 -1.54 -9.69
N LYS A 48 38.10 -2.52 -10.42
CA LYS A 48 37.36 -3.51 -11.22
C LYS A 48 37.42 -4.86 -10.53
N LEU A 49 36.41 -5.69 -10.77
CA LEU A 49 36.40 -7.08 -10.33
C LEU A 49 36.85 -7.99 -11.47
N ILE A 50 37.69 -8.97 -11.15
CA ILE A 50 38.13 -10.01 -12.09
C ILE A 50 37.85 -11.39 -11.53
N ASP A 51 37.21 -12.26 -12.32
CA ASP A 51 37.02 -13.66 -11.94
C ASP A 51 38.17 -14.57 -12.41
N SER A 52 38.14 -15.82 -11.96
CA SER A 52 39.13 -16.84 -12.34
C SER A 52 39.09 -17.22 -13.83
N ALA A 53 37.99 -16.91 -14.53
CA ALA A 53 37.85 -17.12 -15.97
C ALA A 53 38.38 -15.92 -16.80
N GLY A 54 38.85 -14.85 -16.14
CA GLY A 54 39.36 -13.65 -16.78
C GLY A 54 38.28 -12.66 -17.21
N SER A 55 37.03 -12.85 -16.81
CA SER A 55 35.96 -11.86 -17.01
C SER A 55 36.22 -10.66 -16.09
N VAL A 56 36.09 -9.45 -16.64
CA VAL A 56 36.37 -8.21 -15.92
C VAL A 56 35.13 -7.34 -15.89
N SER A 57 34.79 -6.80 -14.72
CA SER A 57 33.71 -5.82 -14.59
C SER A 57 34.13 -4.43 -15.03
N ASP A 58 33.16 -3.53 -15.12
CA ASP A 58 33.44 -2.09 -15.15
C ASP A 58 34.13 -1.62 -13.86
N HIS A 59 34.64 -0.39 -13.91
CA HIS A 59 35.28 0.26 -12.77
C HIS A 59 34.21 0.81 -11.81
N PHE A 60 34.34 0.50 -10.53
CA PHE A 60 33.45 0.98 -9.47
C PHE A 60 34.17 1.99 -8.58
N ALA A 61 33.42 3.01 -8.16
CA ALA A 61 33.96 4.05 -7.30
C ALA A 61 34.40 3.51 -5.94
N CYS A 62 33.70 2.52 -5.38
CA CYS A 62 34.06 1.90 -4.11
C CYS A 62 33.77 0.40 -4.14
N VAL A 63 34.81 -0.42 -3.94
CA VAL A 63 34.73 -1.87 -3.75
C VAL A 63 35.15 -2.18 -2.33
N VAL A 64 34.27 -2.80 -1.54
CA VAL A 64 34.58 -3.36 -0.22
C VAL A 64 35.07 -4.79 -0.42
N HIS A 65 36.30 -5.10 -0.03
CA HIS A 65 36.91 -6.41 -0.26
C HIS A 65 37.69 -6.89 0.97
N ALA A 66 37.78 -8.22 1.11
CA ALA A 66 38.56 -8.86 2.16
C ALA A 66 40.05 -8.88 1.78
N ALA A 67 40.90 -8.33 2.65
CA ALA A 67 42.35 -8.39 2.53
C ALA A 67 42.85 -9.81 2.88
N ARG A 68 42.73 -10.75 1.94
CA ARG A 68 43.33 -12.09 2.07
C ARG A 68 44.82 -12.00 1.78
N SER A 69 45.64 -12.51 2.70
CA SER A 69 47.11 -12.45 2.65
C SER A 69 47.66 -13.01 1.33
N GLY A 70 48.41 -12.19 0.58
CA GLY A 70 49.11 -12.58 -0.65
C GLY A 70 48.56 -12.02 -1.97
N VAL A 71 47.41 -11.31 -1.95
CA VAL A 71 46.85 -10.68 -3.16
C VAL A 71 47.27 -9.21 -3.23
N ALA A 72 47.86 -8.80 -4.34
CA ALA A 72 48.24 -7.40 -4.57
C ALA A 72 47.01 -6.50 -4.58
N THR A 73 47.03 -5.45 -3.75
CA THR A 73 46.05 -4.35 -3.76
C THR A 73 46.34 -3.45 -4.96
N GLY A 74 45.66 -3.72 -6.08
CA GLY A 74 45.68 -2.90 -7.29
C GLY A 74 44.28 -2.57 -7.79
N GLU A 75 44.17 -2.02 -8.99
CA GLU A 75 42.86 -1.70 -9.61
C GLU A 75 42.01 -2.96 -9.87
N ASN A 76 42.63 -4.13 -10.05
CA ASN A 76 41.94 -5.40 -10.29
C ASN A 76 41.81 -6.20 -8.99
N ILE A 77 40.58 -6.30 -8.49
CA ILE A 77 40.23 -6.99 -7.26
C ILE A 77 39.63 -8.36 -7.62
N PRO A 78 40.13 -9.49 -7.09
CA PRO A 78 39.52 -10.78 -7.35
C PRO A 78 38.06 -10.82 -6.90
N ALA A 79 37.18 -11.36 -7.74
CA ALA A 79 35.75 -11.47 -7.44
C ALA A 79 35.53 -12.19 -6.09
N ASP A 80 36.30 -13.25 -5.79
CA ASP A 80 36.23 -13.99 -4.51
C ASP A 80 36.48 -13.14 -3.26
N ASN A 81 37.16 -12.01 -3.39
CA ASN A 81 37.45 -11.10 -2.28
C ASN A 81 36.41 -9.98 -2.15
N ALA A 82 35.66 -9.69 -3.20
CA ALA A 82 34.72 -8.57 -3.25
C ALA A 82 33.43 -8.87 -2.48
N CYS A 83 33.24 -8.17 -1.36
CA CYS A 83 32.07 -8.27 -0.49
C CYS A 83 30.93 -7.39 -0.98
N ALA A 84 31.21 -6.13 -1.31
CA ALA A 84 30.23 -5.20 -1.82
C ALA A 84 30.84 -4.23 -2.84
N VAL A 85 30.01 -3.74 -3.76
CA VAL A 85 30.37 -2.65 -4.68
C VAL A 85 29.35 -1.53 -4.59
N ILE A 86 29.83 -0.29 -4.71
CA ILE A 86 28.99 0.90 -4.85
C ILE A 86 29.26 1.51 -6.22
N ASP A 87 28.24 1.48 -7.07
CA ASP A 87 28.23 2.22 -8.34
C ASP A 87 27.76 3.65 -8.07
N LEU A 88 28.65 4.62 -8.32
CA LEU A 88 28.44 6.02 -7.96
C LEU A 88 27.99 6.81 -9.18
N ILE A 89 26.78 7.38 -9.10
CA ILE A 89 26.16 8.14 -10.16
C ILE A 89 26.01 9.59 -9.73
N GLU A 90 26.29 10.53 -10.63
CA GLU A 90 26.15 11.96 -10.33
C GLU A 90 24.67 12.38 -10.37
N ASP A 91 23.98 12.10 -11.48
CA ASP A 91 22.57 12.39 -11.72
C ASP A 91 21.84 11.12 -12.20
N LEU A 92 20.92 10.58 -11.38
CA LEU A 92 20.24 9.32 -11.69
C LEU A 92 18.89 9.56 -12.37
N ASP A 93 18.82 9.24 -13.66
CA ASP A 93 17.58 9.11 -14.43
C ASP A 93 17.30 7.63 -14.79
N LEU A 94 16.32 7.37 -15.66
CA LEU A 94 15.98 6.00 -16.07
C LEU A 94 17.08 5.32 -16.89
N ASN A 95 17.82 6.06 -17.72
CA ASN A 95 18.87 5.49 -18.56
C ASN A 95 20.12 5.17 -17.72
N GLU A 96 20.47 6.05 -16.80
CA GLU A 96 21.55 5.82 -15.85
C GLU A 96 21.21 4.69 -14.88
N LEU A 97 19.96 4.59 -14.43
CA LEU A 97 19.50 3.45 -13.62
C LEU A 97 19.66 2.12 -14.37
N ARG A 98 19.22 2.04 -15.63
CA ARG A 98 19.39 0.84 -16.48
C ARG A 98 20.87 0.48 -16.67
N SER A 99 21.70 1.49 -16.93
CA SER A 99 23.13 1.31 -17.17
C SER A 99 23.84 0.82 -15.90
N ALA A 100 23.62 1.47 -14.77
CA ALA A 100 24.15 1.06 -13.48
C ALA A 100 23.65 -0.34 -13.07
N HIS A 101 22.37 -0.64 -13.35
CA HIS A 101 21.80 -1.95 -13.11
C HIS A 101 22.54 -3.04 -13.89
N ALA A 102 22.77 -2.84 -15.19
CA ALA A 102 23.53 -3.76 -16.02
C ALA A 102 24.97 -3.98 -15.52
N ARG A 103 25.65 -2.93 -15.03
CA ARG A 103 27.00 -3.04 -14.44
C ARG A 103 27.01 -3.85 -13.16
N CYS A 104 26.07 -3.58 -12.25
CA CYS A 104 25.91 -4.35 -11.01
C CYS A 104 25.55 -5.82 -11.29
N LEU A 105 24.72 -6.07 -12.29
CA LEU A 105 24.36 -7.41 -12.74
C LEU A 105 25.57 -8.18 -13.27
N ALA A 106 26.44 -7.53 -14.06
CA ALA A 106 27.67 -8.13 -14.56
C ALA A 106 28.58 -8.58 -13.39
N VAL A 107 28.70 -7.77 -12.34
CA VAL A 107 29.43 -8.12 -11.12
C VAL A 107 28.84 -9.36 -10.41
N LYS A 108 27.52 -9.41 -10.26
CA LYS A 108 26.84 -10.55 -9.62
C LYS A 108 27.04 -11.87 -10.36
N ARG A 109 27.28 -11.81 -11.68
CA ARG A 109 27.46 -12.96 -12.57
C ARG A 109 28.91 -13.42 -12.73
N LEU A 110 29.88 -12.69 -12.18
CA LEU A 110 31.28 -13.11 -12.17
C LEU A 110 31.44 -14.48 -11.50
N GLN A 111 32.32 -15.31 -12.05
CA GLN A 111 32.60 -16.62 -11.47
C GLN A 111 33.31 -16.48 -10.13
N ARG A 112 32.94 -17.35 -9.19
CA ARG A 112 33.50 -17.37 -7.85
C ARG A 112 33.82 -18.80 -7.44
N ALA A 113 34.88 -18.95 -6.65
CA ALA A 113 35.24 -20.23 -6.07
C ALA A 113 34.11 -20.72 -5.16
N GLU A 114 33.72 -21.98 -5.32
CA GLU A 114 32.79 -22.61 -4.39
C GLU A 114 33.44 -22.69 -3.01
N LEU A 115 32.78 -22.11 -2.00
CA LEU A 115 33.21 -22.27 -0.62
C LEU A 115 32.76 -23.64 -0.11
N PRO A 116 33.57 -24.31 0.74
CA PRO A 116 33.13 -25.52 1.42
C PRO A 116 31.81 -25.27 2.14
N LYS A 117 30.82 -26.15 1.95
CA LYS A 117 29.56 -26.10 2.70
C LYS A 117 29.87 -26.47 4.16
N ASP A 118 29.96 -25.47 5.03
CA ASP A 118 29.91 -25.68 6.48
C ASP A 118 28.46 -25.52 6.93
N ASP A 119 27.86 -26.59 7.44
CA ASP A 119 26.47 -26.60 7.92
C ASP A 119 26.23 -25.64 9.10
N LYS A 120 27.29 -25.10 9.73
CA LYS A 120 27.17 -24.29 10.95
C LYS A 120 27.15 -22.79 10.73
N THR A 121 27.68 -22.27 9.62
CA THR A 121 27.72 -20.82 9.36
C THR A 121 27.38 -20.52 7.91
N PRO A 122 26.24 -19.86 7.63
CA PRO A 122 25.91 -19.43 6.28
C PRO A 122 26.92 -18.37 5.82
N ILE A 123 27.65 -18.68 4.75
CA ILE A 123 28.62 -17.75 4.14
C ILE A 123 28.00 -17.18 2.86
N ALA A 124 27.87 -15.85 2.81
CA ALA A 124 27.45 -15.15 1.61
C ALA A 124 28.52 -15.27 0.52
N GLN A 125 28.14 -15.80 -0.64
CA GLN A 125 29.06 -16.01 -1.76
C GLN A 125 28.98 -14.92 -2.83
N MET A 126 27.97 -14.05 -2.78
CA MET A 126 27.72 -13.04 -3.81
C MET A 126 28.31 -11.67 -3.44
N THR A 127 28.48 -10.81 -4.43
CA THR A 127 28.75 -9.39 -4.18
C THR A 127 27.44 -8.68 -3.89
N MET A 128 27.38 -7.96 -2.78
CA MET A 128 26.30 -7.00 -2.58
C MET A 128 26.51 -5.79 -3.50
N THR A 129 25.45 -5.30 -4.12
CA THR A 129 25.50 -4.21 -5.09
C THR A 129 24.62 -3.06 -4.63
N VAL A 130 25.19 -1.85 -4.64
CA VAL A 130 24.49 -0.61 -4.29
C VAL A 130 24.68 0.37 -5.44
N ILE A 131 23.59 0.91 -5.97
CA ILE A 131 23.63 2.08 -6.85
C ILE A 131 23.45 3.31 -5.94
N TYR A 132 24.44 4.18 -5.88
CA TYR A 132 24.41 5.38 -5.06
C TYR A 132 24.51 6.63 -5.94
N ALA A 133 23.45 7.44 -5.93
CA ALA A 133 23.37 8.67 -6.69
C ALA A 133 23.48 9.91 -5.81
N ARG A 134 24.13 10.97 -6.30
CA ARG A 134 24.14 12.28 -5.60
C ARG A 134 22.85 13.06 -5.80
N ARG A 135 22.26 12.96 -6.98
CA ARG A 135 21.01 13.62 -7.37
C ARG A 135 20.13 12.65 -8.16
N ALA A 136 18.84 12.96 -8.24
CA ALA A 136 17.90 12.24 -9.09
C ALA A 136 17.35 13.18 -10.17
N GLY A 137 17.35 12.73 -11.42
CA GLY A 137 16.76 13.42 -12.56
C GLY A 137 15.25 13.18 -12.71
N VAL A 138 14.71 12.17 -12.02
CA VAL A 138 13.29 11.83 -11.95
C VAL A 138 12.87 11.52 -10.51
N SER A 139 11.58 11.36 -10.24
CA SER A 139 11.11 11.04 -8.89
C SER A 139 11.55 9.64 -8.44
N ILE A 140 11.66 9.45 -7.12
CA ILE A 140 11.96 8.15 -6.50
C ILE A 140 10.90 7.12 -6.85
N ASP A 141 9.63 7.52 -6.98
CA ASP A 141 8.55 6.65 -7.45
C ASP A 141 8.83 6.07 -8.84
N VAL A 142 9.27 6.91 -9.79
CA VAL A 142 9.60 6.51 -11.16
C VAL A 142 10.85 5.62 -11.19
N LEU A 143 11.87 5.92 -10.38
CA LEU A 143 13.02 5.04 -10.20
C LEU A 143 12.63 3.68 -9.61
N ALA A 144 11.69 3.66 -8.66
CA ALA A 144 11.28 2.42 -8.00
C ALA A 144 10.42 1.54 -8.92
N ASP A 145 9.56 2.14 -9.73
CA ASP A 145 8.78 1.42 -10.75
C ASP A 145 9.69 0.83 -11.83
N GLU A 146 10.69 1.58 -12.33
CA GLU A 146 11.69 1.05 -13.26
C GLU A 146 12.57 -0.03 -12.62
N PHE A 147 13.03 0.19 -11.38
CA PHE A 147 13.82 -0.79 -10.65
C PHE A 147 13.10 -2.13 -10.49
N ARG A 148 11.79 -2.07 -10.22
CA ARG A 148 10.92 -3.25 -10.19
C ARG A 148 10.90 -3.95 -11.56
N CYS A 149 10.68 -3.20 -12.64
CA CYS A 149 10.69 -3.73 -14.01
C CYS A 149 12.03 -4.36 -14.40
N LEU A 150 13.16 -3.79 -13.99
CA LEU A 150 14.48 -4.35 -14.28
C LEU A 150 14.75 -5.69 -13.58
N ASN A 151 14.10 -5.92 -12.44
CA ASN A 151 14.20 -7.19 -11.72
C ASN A 151 13.18 -8.24 -12.21
N GLU A 152 12.17 -7.83 -12.98
CA GLU A 152 11.22 -8.76 -13.60
C GLU A 152 11.96 -9.65 -14.62
N GLY A 153 11.88 -10.97 -14.42
CA GLY A 153 12.52 -11.96 -15.29
C GLY A 153 13.98 -12.28 -14.95
N LEU A 154 14.58 -11.61 -13.95
CA LEU A 154 15.88 -12.01 -13.41
C LEU A 154 15.74 -13.06 -12.31
N GLU A 155 16.74 -13.92 -12.20
CA GLU A 155 16.90 -14.77 -11.02
C GLU A 155 17.07 -13.88 -9.78
N HIS A 156 16.47 -14.23 -8.65
CA HIS A 156 16.50 -13.39 -7.45
C HIS A 156 17.91 -13.15 -6.89
N SER A 157 18.85 -14.06 -7.18
CA SER A 157 20.27 -13.89 -6.83
C SER A 157 20.93 -12.73 -7.60
N ASP A 158 20.40 -12.42 -8.79
CA ASP A 158 20.85 -11.31 -9.65
C ASP A 158 20.27 -9.95 -9.24
N TRP A 159 19.31 -9.90 -8.30
CA TRP A 159 18.68 -8.64 -7.88
C TRP A 159 19.64 -7.75 -7.12
N ILE A 160 19.69 -6.47 -7.49
CA ILE A 160 20.49 -5.45 -6.81
C ILE A 160 19.89 -5.12 -5.45
N GLU A 161 20.69 -4.96 -4.40
CA GLU A 161 20.18 -4.84 -3.04
C GLU A 161 19.61 -3.44 -2.72
N MET A 162 20.17 -2.40 -3.33
CA MET A 162 19.82 -1.02 -2.98
C MET A 162 20.05 -0.02 -4.12
N VAL A 163 19.07 0.87 -4.30
CA VAL A 163 19.25 2.14 -5.01
C VAL A 163 19.10 3.26 -3.99
N ALA A 164 20.11 4.09 -3.84
CA ALA A 164 20.14 5.17 -2.86
C ALA A 164 20.38 6.51 -3.54
N VAL A 165 19.59 7.51 -3.21
CA VAL A 165 19.79 8.88 -3.67
C VAL A 165 20.10 9.75 -2.45
N SER A 166 21.30 10.31 -2.44
CA SER A 166 21.84 11.07 -1.33
C SER A 166 20.92 12.20 -0.88
N ALA A 167 20.71 12.34 0.43
CA ALA A 167 19.84 13.35 1.04
C ALA A 167 18.35 13.24 0.66
N ILE A 168 17.93 12.18 -0.04
CA ILE A 168 16.54 11.99 -0.50
C ILE A 168 15.98 10.69 0.08
N ALA A 169 16.32 9.54 -0.51
CA ALA A 169 15.64 8.29 -0.23
C ALA A 169 16.48 7.05 -0.59
N VAL A 170 16.01 5.90 -0.11
CA VAL A 170 16.54 4.58 -0.44
C VAL A 170 15.41 3.69 -0.94
N ILE A 171 15.66 3.00 -2.04
CA ILE A 171 14.86 1.89 -2.54
C ILE A 171 15.60 0.60 -2.18
N SER A 172 14.97 -0.28 -1.40
CA SER A 172 15.57 -1.54 -0.95
C SER A 172 14.49 -2.57 -0.60
N TYR A 173 14.88 -3.80 -0.29
CA TYR A 173 13.94 -4.86 0.09
C TYR A 173 13.77 -5.00 1.60
N ALA A 174 12.54 -5.24 2.00
CA ALA A 174 12.16 -5.71 3.31
C ALA A 174 11.56 -7.12 3.23
N CYS A 175 11.67 -7.86 4.33
CA CYS A 175 11.03 -9.13 4.55
C CYS A 175 9.85 -8.92 5.51
N GLN A 176 8.69 -9.47 5.18
CA GLN A 176 7.52 -9.53 6.05
C GLN A 176 7.03 -10.97 6.18
N PHE A 177 6.77 -11.42 7.40
CA PHE A 177 6.13 -12.71 7.65
C PHE A 177 4.61 -12.58 7.65
N ALA A 178 3.91 -13.66 7.31
CA ALA A 178 2.45 -13.62 7.21
C ALA A 178 1.81 -13.27 8.57
N GLY A 179 0.88 -12.31 8.56
CA GLY A 179 0.19 -11.85 9.77
C GLY A 179 1.04 -10.99 10.72
N ARG A 180 2.22 -10.54 10.27
CA ARG A 180 3.09 -9.60 10.99
C ARG A 180 3.09 -8.24 10.32
N SER A 181 3.12 -7.17 11.11
CA SER A 181 3.24 -5.80 10.60
C SER A 181 4.69 -5.32 10.55
N GLU A 182 5.62 -6.03 11.20
CA GLU A 182 7.03 -5.66 11.22
C GLU A 182 7.72 -5.95 9.88
N LEU A 183 8.51 -5.00 9.41
CA LEU A 183 9.38 -5.13 8.25
C LEU A 183 10.83 -5.31 8.73
N GLY A 184 11.46 -6.43 8.34
CA GLY A 184 12.90 -6.65 8.53
C GLY A 184 13.67 -6.30 7.27
N GLY A 185 14.90 -5.79 7.36
CA GLY A 185 15.74 -5.64 6.17
C GLY A 185 16.04 -6.99 5.52
N MET A 186 16.10 -7.04 4.19
CA MET A 186 16.36 -8.27 3.44
C MET A 186 17.50 -8.09 2.44
N PHE A 187 18.34 -9.11 2.31
CA PHE A 187 19.32 -9.25 1.23
C PHE A 187 18.79 -10.19 0.16
N SER A 188 19.29 -10.06 -1.06
CA SER A 188 19.00 -11.00 -2.14
C SER A 188 19.42 -12.42 -1.72
N PRO A 189 18.63 -13.45 -2.03
CA PRO A 189 18.95 -14.81 -1.61
C PRO A 189 20.25 -15.30 -2.25
N ALA A 190 21.01 -16.10 -1.51
CA ALA A 190 22.26 -16.68 -2.01
C ALA A 190 22.01 -17.61 -3.21
N LYS A 191 23.01 -17.70 -4.11
CA LYS A 191 22.99 -18.64 -5.24
C LYS A 191 22.78 -20.07 -4.72
N GLY A 192 21.83 -20.79 -5.30
CA GLY A 192 21.46 -22.16 -4.89
C GLY A 192 20.55 -22.26 -3.66
N ALA A 193 20.18 -21.14 -3.01
CA ALA A 193 19.28 -21.17 -1.87
C ALA A 193 17.90 -21.76 -2.22
N LYS A 194 17.42 -21.54 -3.45
CA LYS A 194 16.12 -22.06 -3.94
C LYS A 194 16.02 -23.59 -3.97
N ASP A 195 17.16 -24.28 -4.02
CA ASP A 195 17.19 -25.74 -3.99
C ASP A 195 16.88 -26.28 -2.59
N SER A 196 17.16 -25.49 -1.56
CA SER A 196 17.15 -25.91 -0.15
C SER A 196 16.06 -25.23 0.69
N TYR A 197 15.61 -24.03 0.32
CA TYR A 197 14.75 -23.20 1.15
C TYR A 197 13.64 -22.50 0.34
N SER A 198 12.40 -22.58 0.83
CA SER A 198 11.25 -21.82 0.34
C SER A 198 10.49 -21.19 1.52
N PRO A 199 11.09 -20.18 2.20
CA PRO A 199 10.49 -19.59 3.37
C PRO A 199 9.17 -18.90 3.02
N ALA A 200 8.17 -19.02 3.89
CA ALA A 200 6.87 -18.36 3.75
C ALA A 200 6.94 -16.88 4.16
N CYS A 201 7.75 -16.09 3.46
CA CYS A 201 7.85 -14.65 3.66
C CYS A 201 7.61 -13.87 2.37
N TYR A 202 7.18 -12.63 2.55
CA TYR A 202 7.04 -11.65 1.49
C TYR A 202 8.33 -10.83 1.38
N THR A 203 8.88 -10.73 0.17
CA THR A 203 9.94 -9.79 -0.18
C THR A 203 9.29 -8.52 -0.73
N ILE A 204 9.34 -7.44 0.03
CA ILE A 204 8.61 -6.21 -0.26
C ILE A 204 9.62 -5.12 -0.64
N PRO A 205 9.62 -4.63 -1.88
CA PRO A 205 10.37 -3.43 -2.22
C PRO A 205 9.79 -2.24 -1.45
N THR A 206 10.67 -1.39 -0.93
CA THR A 206 10.31 -0.26 -0.09
C THR A 206 10.99 1.00 -0.56
N MET A 207 10.26 2.12 -0.54
CA MET A 207 10.84 3.46 -0.64
C MET A 207 10.90 4.07 0.76
N MET A 208 12.10 4.33 1.26
CA MET A 208 12.34 4.93 2.56
C MET A 208 12.92 6.34 2.39
N PRO A 209 12.21 7.40 2.82
CA PRO A 209 12.77 8.74 2.87
C PRO A 209 13.90 8.74 3.91
N SER A 210 15.13 9.01 3.48
CA SER A 210 16.30 8.89 4.35
C SER A 210 16.92 10.23 4.70
N LYS A 211 16.70 11.28 3.89
CA LYS A 211 17.29 12.61 4.09
C LYS A 211 18.80 12.47 4.37
N ASP A 212 19.35 13.19 5.35
CA ASP A 212 20.75 13.09 5.75
C ASP A 212 21.20 11.66 6.15
N GLY A 213 20.27 10.76 6.47
CA GLY A 213 20.53 9.38 6.88
C GLY A 213 20.70 8.37 5.72
N THR A 214 20.71 8.80 4.45
CA THR A 214 20.92 7.88 3.30
C THR A 214 22.21 7.08 3.47
N PHE A 215 23.31 7.76 3.81
CA PHE A 215 24.61 7.11 3.97
C PHE A 215 24.63 6.14 5.15
N ASN A 216 23.97 6.48 6.26
CA ASN A 216 23.80 5.58 7.40
C ASN A 216 23.15 4.25 7.00
N LYS A 217 22.12 4.31 6.14
CA LYS A 217 21.42 3.12 5.64
C LYS A 217 22.30 2.26 4.73
N ILE A 218 23.09 2.89 3.85
CA ILE A 218 24.06 2.17 3.00
C ILE A 218 25.09 1.44 3.89
N ILE A 219 25.70 2.16 4.83
CA ILE A 219 26.73 1.60 5.71
C ILE A 219 26.17 0.50 6.62
N SER A 220 24.95 0.64 7.14
CA SER A 220 24.35 -0.43 7.94
C SER A 220 24.11 -1.69 7.11
N PHE A 221 23.66 -1.57 5.86
CA PHE A 221 23.53 -2.72 4.95
C PHE A 221 24.87 -3.39 4.66
N ILE A 222 25.91 -2.61 4.31
CA ILE A 222 27.26 -3.13 4.07
C ILE A 222 27.79 -3.83 5.32
N SER A 223 27.70 -3.17 6.48
CA SER A 223 28.16 -3.72 7.76
C SER A 223 27.46 -5.03 8.10
N ALA A 224 26.13 -5.11 7.97
CA ALA A 224 25.41 -6.37 8.17
C ALA A 224 25.86 -7.46 7.19
N TYR A 225 26.06 -7.11 5.92
CA TYR A 225 26.49 -8.07 4.90
C TYR A 225 27.90 -8.64 5.20
N THR A 226 28.80 -7.84 5.77
CA THR A 226 30.16 -8.31 6.13
C THR A 226 30.16 -9.48 7.11
N VAL A 227 29.17 -9.57 8.01
CA VAL A 227 29.01 -10.67 8.96
C VAL A 227 28.72 -11.99 8.25
N PHE A 228 27.90 -11.93 7.20
CA PHE A 228 27.57 -13.10 6.39
C PHE A 228 28.70 -13.43 5.41
N TYR A 229 29.46 -12.43 4.94
CA TYR A 229 30.54 -12.65 3.98
C TYR A 229 31.79 -13.28 4.60
N TYR A 230 32.14 -12.91 5.83
CA TYR A 230 33.34 -13.40 6.50
C TYR A 230 33.03 -13.87 7.93
N PRO A 231 33.05 -15.19 8.21
CA PRO A 231 32.78 -15.74 9.53
C PRO A 231 33.65 -15.11 10.63
N GLY A 232 33.03 -14.75 11.76
CA GLY A 232 33.71 -14.18 12.93
C GLY A 232 33.75 -12.66 12.99
N VAL A 233 33.32 -11.96 11.94
CA VAL A 233 33.17 -10.50 11.95
C VAL A 233 31.97 -10.09 12.82
N ARG A 234 32.15 -9.04 13.62
CA ARG A 234 31.12 -8.47 14.51
C ARG A 234 30.81 -7.02 14.16
N VAL A 235 29.53 -6.70 14.09
CA VAL A 235 29.04 -5.33 13.94
C VAL A 235 28.67 -4.79 15.31
N ASP A 236 29.55 -3.95 15.87
CA ASP A 236 29.28 -3.28 17.15
C ASP A 236 28.41 -2.05 16.91
N GLY A 237 27.53 -1.74 17.88
CA GLY A 237 26.74 -0.50 17.84
C GLY A 237 25.70 -0.45 16.71
N TRP A 238 25.14 -1.60 16.29
CA TRP A 238 24.12 -1.65 15.23
C TRP A 238 22.97 -0.65 15.43
N GLN A 239 22.46 -0.55 16.67
CA GLN A 239 21.40 0.39 17.02
C GLN A 239 21.85 1.85 16.85
N GLU A 240 23.12 2.15 17.12
CA GLU A 240 23.69 3.48 16.93
C GLU A 240 23.81 3.82 15.44
N LEU A 241 24.20 2.87 14.57
CA LEU A 241 24.27 3.09 13.12
C LEU A 241 22.91 3.45 12.52
N MET A 242 21.84 2.83 13.04
CA MET A 242 20.46 3.03 12.59
C MET A 242 19.78 4.24 13.22
N ASN A 243 20.42 4.90 14.20
CA ASN A 243 19.83 6.06 14.87
C ASN A 243 19.62 7.22 13.88
N GLY A 244 18.42 7.79 13.86
CA GLY A 244 18.03 8.86 12.94
C GLY A 244 17.66 8.39 11.51
N VAL A 245 17.78 7.10 11.19
CA VAL A 245 17.25 6.54 9.94
C VAL A 245 15.73 6.43 10.05
N CYS A 246 15.01 7.01 9.09
CA CYS A 246 13.55 6.99 9.07
C CYS A 246 13.02 5.55 9.07
N GLN A 247 12.01 5.30 9.90
CA GLN A 247 11.32 4.01 9.99
C GLN A 247 10.04 3.98 9.15
N THR A 248 9.64 5.11 8.58
CA THR A 248 8.51 5.16 7.63
C THR A 248 8.99 4.64 6.28
N ALA A 249 8.26 3.70 5.71
CA ALA A 249 8.47 3.20 4.36
C ALA A 249 7.16 3.21 3.59
N ILE A 250 7.25 3.47 2.28
CA ILE A 250 6.17 3.17 1.34
C ILE A 250 6.46 1.79 0.77
N THR A 251 5.53 0.86 0.95
CA THR A 251 5.63 -0.50 0.43
C THR A 251 5.14 -0.55 -1.01
N LEU A 252 5.90 -1.21 -1.88
CA LEU A 252 5.54 -1.48 -3.27
C LEU A 252 4.99 -2.91 -3.40
N PRO A 253 4.38 -3.27 -4.54
CA PRO A 253 3.93 -4.64 -4.80
C PRO A 253 5.03 -5.67 -4.47
N GLY A 254 4.67 -6.63 -3.62
CA GLY A 254 5.59 -7.59 -3.04
C GLY A 254 5.78 -8.83 -3.91
N TYR A 255 6.78 -9.61 -3.53
CA TYR A 255 7.09 -10.91 -4.08
C TYR A 255 7.06 -11.98 -2.99
N GLN A 256 6.98 -13.24 -3.38
CA GLN A 256 6.93 -14.37 -2.47
C GLN A 256 7.58 -15.61 -3.10
N TYR A 257 8.10 -16.53 -2.28
CA TYR A 257 8.72 -17.77 -2.76
C TYR A 257 7.67 -18.75 -3.27
N ASN A 258 7.84 -19.39 -4.41
CA ASN A 258 6.97 -20.51 -4.82
C ASN A 258 7.50 -21.86 -4.29
N ILE A 259 6.84 -22.98 -4.55
CA ILE A 259 7.31 -24.31 -4.12
C ILE A 259 8.71 -24.62 -4.68
N SER A 260 8.99 -24.15 -5.89
CA SER A 260 10.30 -24.34 -6.53
C SER A 260 11.42 -23.52 -5.90
N GLY A 261 11.09 -22.57 -5.02
CA GLY A 261 12.03 -21.64 -4.39
C GLY A 261 12.29 -20.37 -5.21
N ASP A 262 11.57 -20.16 -6.31
CA ASP A 262 11.63 -18.92 -7.08
C ASP A 262 10.86 -17.81 -6.37
N ILE A 263 11.39 -16.60 -6.36
CA ILE A 263 10.67 -15.41 -5.92
C ILE A 263 9.79 -14.91 -7.09
N ARG A 264 8.48 -14.87 -6.87
CA ARG A 264 7.46 -14.47 -7.87
C ARG A 264 6.60 -13.33 -7.35
N PRO A 265 6.04 -12.48 -8.22
CA PRO A 265 5.09 -11.44 -7.79
C PRO A 265 3.94 -12.05 -6.99
N VAL A 266 3.56 -11.40 -5.89
CA VAL A 266 2.40 -11.82 -5.09
C VAL A 266 1.13 -11.67 -5.93
N PRO A 267 0.29 -12.72 -6.04
CA PRO A 267 -0.98 -12.63 -6.73
C PRO A 267 -1.87 -11.52 -6.14
N PRO A 268 -2.58 -10.75 -6.98
CA PRO A 268 -3.44 -9.65 -6.52
C PRO A 268 -4.45 -10.01 -5.42
N GLU A 269 -4.92 -11.26 -5.39
CA GLU A 269 -5.85 -11.83 -4.42
C GLU A 269 -5.22 -12.09 -3.04
N HIS A 270 -3.89 -12.15 -2.94
CA HIS A 270 -3.17 -12.41 -1.69
C HIS A 270 -2.79 -11.12 -0.95
N TYR A 271 -3.00 -9.94 -1.53
CA TYR A 271 -2.75 -8.67 -0.83
C TYR A 271 -3.72 -8.46 0.34
N VAL A 272 -3.22 -7.69 1.31
CA VAL A 272 -3.99 -7.24 2.48
C VAL A 272 -5.28 -6.57 2.02
N GLY A 273 -6.41 -6.98 2.62
CA GLY A 273 -7.75 -6.50 2.25
C GLY A 273 -8.49 -7.36 1.22
N ARG A 274 -7.81 -8.33 0.59
CA ARG A 274 -8.43 -9.28 -0.36
C ARG A 274 -8.39 -10.72 0.14
N LEU A 275 -7.35 -11.09 0.89
CA LEU A 275 -7.24 -12.41 1.48
C LEU A 275 -7.96 -12.50 2.83
N MET A 276 -9.02 -13.29 2.88
CA MET A 276 -9.67 -13.70 4.13
C MET A 276 -9.12 -15.04 4.58
N LEU A 277 -8.39 -15.05 5.70
CA LEU A 277 -7.84 -16.29 6.23
C LEU A 277 -8.96 -17.26 6.63
N PRO A 278 -8.85 -18.56 6.29
CA PRO A 278 -9.72 -19.58 6.84
C PRO A 278 -9.70 -19.57 8.37
N ARG A 279 -10.81 -19.97 9.00
CA ARG A 279 -10.88 -20.10 10.45
C ARG A 279 -9.88 -21.14 10.98
N PRO A 280 -9.19 -20.85 12.10
CA PRO A 280 -8.23 -21.77 12.67
C PRO A 280 -8.85 -23.03 13.23
N TYR A 281 -8.02 -24.07 13.26
CA TYR A 281 -8.21 -25.23 14.11
C TYR A 281 -7.57 -24.96 15.48
N LEU A 282 -8.33 -25.23 16.53
CA LEU A 282 -7.87 -25.24 17.91
C LEU A 282 -7.38 -26.66 18.24
N VAL A 283 -6.16 -26.76 18.76
CA VAL A 283 -5.55 -27.99 19.26
C VAL A 283 -5.45 -27.87 20.77
N GLU A 284 -6.20 -28.71 21.48
CA GLU A 284 -6.33 -28.70 22.93
C GLU A 284 -5.79 -29.99 23.55
N SER A 285 -5.29 -29.88 24.77
CA SER A 285 -4.93 -31.03 25.59
C SER A 285 -6.21 -31.81 25.98
N ALA A 286 -6.13 -33.14 26.07
CA ALA A 286 -7.25 -33.96 26.50
C ALA A 286 -7.73 -33.63 27.92
N LYS A 287 -6.80 -33.31 28.84
CA LYS A 287 -7.07 -32.95 30.25
C LYS A 287 -5.87 -32.18 30.84
N PRO A 288 -6.05 -30.95 31.38
CA PRO A 288 -7.20 -30.05 31.24
C PRO A 288 -7.35 -29.56 29.79
N LYS A 289 -8.52 -29.06 29.36
CA LYS A 289 -8.79 -28.50 28.01
C LYS A 289 -8.02 -27.19 27.76
N GLU A 290 -6.72 -27.24 27.97
CA GLU A 290 -5.78 -26.17 27.73
C GLU A 290 -5.55 -26.07 26.22
N LEU A 291 -5.67 -24.86 25.68
CA LEU A 291 -5.31 -24.57 24.31
C LEU A 291 -3.78 -24.71 24.16
N LEU A 292 -3.36 -25.70 23.38
CA LEU A 292 -1.95 -25.97 23.11
C LEU A 292 -1.47 -25.18 21.89
N ALA A 293 -2.27 -25.12 20.83
CA ALA A 293 -1.96 -24.34 19.64
C ALA A 293 -3.21 -24.00 18.82
N THR A 294 -3.10 -22.98 17.98
CA THR A 294 -3.98 -22.75 16.83
C THR A 294 -3.24 -23.00 15.54
N LEU A 295 -3.90 -23.66 14.60
CA LEU A 295 -3.36 -24.01 13.28
C LEU A 295 -4.22 -23.40 12.18
N ASN A 296 -3.58 -22.75 11.21
CA ASN A 296 -4.21 -22.13 10.06
C ASN A 296 -3.54 -22.56 8.76
N TYR A 297 -4.36 -22.71 7.72
CA TYR A 297 -3.88 -22.83 6.35
C TYR A 297 -3.89 -21.45 5.69
N LEU A 298 -2.74 -21.04 5.18
CA LEU A 298 -2.58 -19.85 4.35
C LEU A 298 -2.41 -20.30 2.89
N PRO A 299 -3.36 -19.98 1.99
CA PRO A 299 -3.18 -20.20 0.56
C PRO A 299 -1.94 -19.50 0.03
N TRP A 300 -1.24 -20.17 -0.87
CA TRP A 300 -0.05 -19.66 -1.52
C TRP A 300 -0.15 -19.87 -3.04
N GLN A 301 0.68 -19.19 -3.84
CA GLN A 301 0.48 -19.14 -5.30
C GLN A 301 0.44 -20.52 -5.96
N ASP A 302 1.32 -21.43 -5.57
CA ASP A 302 1.38 -22.80 -6.08
C ASP A 302 1.32 -23.87 -4.97
N GLY A 303 0.93 -23.50 -3.75
CA GLY A 303 0.89 -24.43 -2.61
C GLY A 303 0.19 -23.85 -1.37
N GLY A 304 0.70 -24.20 -0.19
CA GLY A 304 0.13 -23.73 1.08
C GLY A 304 1.17 -23.62 2.19
N VAL A 305 0.85 -22.75 3.16
CA VAL A 305 1.66 -22.50 4.35
C VAL A 305 0.82 -22.84 5.59
N ILE A 306 1.42 -23.51 6.57
CA ILE A 306 0.79 -23.78 7.85
C ILE A 306 1.29 -22.76 8.87
N LEU A 307 0.36 -21.99 9.41
CA LEU A 307 0.63 -21.04 10.50
C LEU A 307 0.25 -21.70 11.82
N LEU A 308 1.18 -21.69 12.78
CA LEU A 308 0.96 -22.16 14.14
C LEU A 308 1.15 -21.01 15.12
N LYS A 309 0.20 -20.86 16.06
CA LYS A 309 0.38 -20.03 17.25
C LYS A 309 0.16 -20.85 18.52
N GLY A 310 1.16 -20.96 19.39
CA GLY A 310 1.04 -21.67 20.66
C GLY A 310 2.31 -22.36 21.12
N LYS A 311 2.12 -23.40 21.94
CA LYS A 311 3.17 -24.13 22.67
C LYS A 311 3.72 -25.34 21.90
N LEU A 312 2.98 -25.85 20.90
CA LEU A 312 3.39 -27.04 20.15
C LEU A 312 4.45 -26.71 19.09
N PRO A 313 5.41 -27.62 18.83
CA PRO A 313 6.33 -27.49 17.71
C PRO A 313 5.61 -27.83 16.40
N LEU A 314 5.67 -26.92 15.42
CA LEU A 314 4.98 -27.11 14.13
C LEU A 314 5.57 -28.30 13.35
N GLU A 315 6.89 -28.47 13.37
CA GLU A 315 7.59 -29.57 12.72
C GLU A 315 7.04 -30.94 13.13
N GLY A 316 6.79 -31.13 14.44
CA GLY A 316 6.21 -32.37 14.98
C GLY A 316 4.75 -32.61 14.56
N LEU A 317 4.02 -31.58 14.16
CA LEU A 317 2.64 -31.71 13.65
C LEU A 317 2.60 -31.92 12.14
N MET A 318 3.60 -31.42 11.41
CA MET A 318 3.67 -31.55 9.95
C MET A 318 3.88 -33.01 9.50
N ILE A 319 4.35 -33.90 10.38
CA ILE A 319 4.47 -35.35 10.10
C ILE A 319 3.16 -35.98 9.62
N PHE A 320 2.01 -35.42 10.04
CA PHE A 320 0.68 -35.92 9.67
C PHE A 320 0.30 -35.62 8.20
N LEU A 321 1.06 -34.78 7.50
CA LEU A 321 0.90 -34.55 6.05
C LEU A 321 1.44 -35.74 5.23
N GLY A 322 2.48 -36.42 5.73
CA GLY A 322 3.18 -37.49 5.02
C GLY A 322 4.51 -37.05 4.39
N LYS A 323 5.33 -38.03 3.97
CA LYS A 323 6.72 -37.80 3.55
C LYS A 323 6.87 -36.90 2.33
N ASP A 324 5.94 -36.96 1.37
CA ASP A 324 6.04 -36.19 0.14
C ASP A 324 5.91 -34.68 0.37
N ALA A 325 5.04 -34.27 1.31
CA ALA A 325 4.88 -32.87 1.69
C ALA A 325 6.11 -32.28 2.41
N LEU A 326 6.97 -33.13 2.96
CA LEU A 326 8.13 -32.72 3.77
C LEU A 326 9.46 -32.74 3.01
N LYS A 327 9.47 -33.10 1.72
CA LYS A 327 10.71 -33.19 0.90
C LYS A 327 11.52 -31.89 0.84
N LYS A 328 10.85 -30.73 0.83
CA LYS A 328 11.45 -29.39 0.95
C LYS A 328 10.95 -28.65 2.20
N GLY A 329 10.51 -29.40 3.21
CA GLY A 329 9.86 -28.86 4.41
C GLY A 329 10.86 -28.22 5.38
N GLY A 330 10.42 -27.16 6.03
CA GLY A 330 11.12 -26.47 7.11
C GLY A 330 10.14 -25.66 7.93
N THR A 331 10.57 -25.16 9.08
CA THR A 331 9.77 -24.21 9.88
C THR A 331 10.58 -22.98 10.23
N ILE A 332 9.90 -21.85 10.35
CA ILE A 332 10.46 -20.58 10.77
C ILE A 332 9.74 -20.15 12.03
N ARG A 333 10.50 -19.74 13.04
CA ARG A 333 9.94 -19.07 14.20
C ARG A 333 9.79 -17.58 13.91
N SER A 334 8.57 -17.15 13.58
CA SER A 334 8.25 -15.75 13.29
C SER A 334 7.91 -14.93 14.53
N GLY A 335 7.91 -15.53 15.72
CA GLY A 335 7.82 -14.81 17.00
C GLY A 335 7.82 -15.69 18.24
N PRO A 336 7.59 -15.13 19.44
CA PRO A 336 7.71 -15.86 20.71
C PRO A 336 6.89 -17.16 20.79
N GLN A 337 5.73 -17.22 20.12
CA GLN A 337 4.87 -18.41 20.04
C GLN A 337 4.31 -18.62 18.62
N SER A 338 4.94 -18.04 17.60
CA SER A 338 4.50 -18.17 16.21
C SER A 338 5.52 -18.98 15.43
N GLN A 339 5.02 -19.97 14.71
CA GLN A 339 5.79 -20.80 13.79
C GLN A 339 5.06 -20.88 12.46
N GLU A 340 5.80 -20.92 11.37
CA GLU A 340 5.28 -20.98 10.01
C GLU A 340 6.05 -22.05 9.26
N SER A 341 5.37 -22.86 8.47
CA SER A 341 6.06 -23.78 7.58
C SER A 341 6.73 -23.04 6.44
N TYR A 342 7.68 -23.68 5.77
CA TYR A 342 8.01 -23.30 4.39
C TYR A 342 6.79 -23.46 3.48
N VAL A 343 6.90 -23.01 2.24
CA VAL A 343 5.87 -23.24 1.22
C VAL A 343 5.82 -24.74 0.91
N LEU A 344 4.67 -25.36 1.18
CA LEU A 344 4.47 -26.81 1.04
C LEU A 344 3.60 -27.11 -0.20
N PRO A 345 3.83 -28.26 -0.87
CA PRO A 345 3.00 -28.74 -1.98
C PRO A 345 1.69 -29.35 -1.47
N ILE A 346 0.88 -28.55 -0.77
CA ILE A 346 -0.36 -28.98 -0.13
C ILE A 346 -1.51 -28.07 -0.52
N THR A 347 -2.71 -28.63 -0.49
CA THR A 347 -3.98 -27.93 -0.73
C THR A 347 -4.76 -27.76 0.58
N PRO A 348 -5.86 -26.99 0.60
CA PRO A 348 -6.77 -26.95 1.74
C PRO A 348 -7.31 -28.34 2.13
N ALA A 349 -7.47 -29.25 1.17
CA ALA A 349 -7.94 -30.62 1.42
C ALA A 349 -6.88 -31.45 2.14
N ASP A 350 -5.62 -31.33 1.76
CA ASP A 350 -4.50 -32.01 2.43
C ASP A 350 -4.34 -31.53 3.88
N PHE A 351 -4.50 -30.23 4.11
CA PHE A 351 -4.51 -29.67 5.46
C PHE A 351 -5.69 -30.19 6.29
N ALA A 352 -6.91 -30.25 5.73
CA ALA A 352 -8.06 -30.83 6.43
C ALA A 352 -7.85 -32.31 6.77
N LEU A 353 -7.20 -33.07 5.88
CA LEU A 353 -6.82 -34.46 6.12
C LEU A 353 -5.76 -34.57 7.23
N MET A 354 -4.74 -33.69 7.23
CA MET A 354 -3.76 -33.59 8.32
C MET A 354 -4.46 -33.36 9.66
N MET A 355 -5.41 -32.43 9.73
CA MET A 355 -6.17 -32.16 10.95
C MET A 355 -6.99 -33.37 11.41
N THR A 356 -7.54 -34.14 10.48
CA THR A 356 -8.27 -35.39 10.77
C THR A 356 -7.33 -36.47 11.30
N ARG A 357 -6.14 -36.62 10.71
CA ARG A 357 -5.11 -37.55 11.19
C ARG A 357 -4.63 -37.15 12.58
N LEU A 358 -4.34 -35.86 12.80
CA LEU A 358 -3.97 -35.34 14.12
C LEU A 358 -5.03 -35.70 15.18
N ARG A 359 -6.31 -35.49 14.87
CA ARG A 359 -7.42 -35.85 15.77
C ARG A 359 -7.49 -37.35 16.07
N ASN A 360 -7.28 -38.20 15.06
CA ASN A 360 -7.49 -39.64 15.18
C ASN A 360 -6.26 -40.41 15.67
N GLN A 361 -5.06 -39.86 15.51
CA GLN A 361 -3.77 -40.53 15.76
C GLN A 361 -2.99 -39.90 16.91
N SER A 362 -3.52 -38.87 17.57
CA SER A 362 -2.94 -38.28 18.78
C SER A 362 -3.93 -38.31 19.94
N ASN A 363 -3.46 -37.95 21.13
CA ASN A 363 -4.28 -37.73 22.31
C ASN A 363 -4.81 -36.28 22.42
N MET A 364 -4.68 -35.47 21.37
CA MET A 364 -5.13 -34.07 21.37
C MET A 364 -6.55 -33.93 20.82
N ILE A 365 -7.28 -32.95 21.34
CA ILE A 365 -8.61 -32.58 20.84
C ILE A 365 -8.40 -31.54 19.74
N VAL A 366 -8.93 -31.82 18.54
CA VAL A 366 -8.88 -30.92 17.40
C VAL A 366 -10.29 -30.48 17.03
N ARG A 367 -10.55 -29.17 17.06
CA ARG A 367 -11.83 -28.58 16.66
C ARG A 367 -11.64 -27.30 15.85
N ARG A 368 -12.60 -26.95 15.01
CA ARG A 368 -12.58 -25.69 14.28
C ARG A 368 -13.12 -24.57 15.16
N GLU A 369 -12.55 -23.37 15.08
CA GLU A 369 -13.07 -22.23 15.82
C GLU A 369 -14.50 -21.87 15.36
N GLU A 370 -15.42 -21.74 16.33
CA GLU A 370 -16.84 -21.47 16.10
C GLU A 370 -17.18 -19.97 15.97
N SER A 371 -16.17 -19.10 15.80
CA SER A 371 -16.35 -17.64 15.81
C SER A 371 -17.47 -17.17 14.86
N LYS A 372 -18.27 -16.20 15.32
CA LYS A 372 -19.42 -15.63 14.59
C LYS A 372 -18.96 -14.52 13.63
N PHE A 373 -18.10 -14.84 12.68
CA PHE A 373 -17.82 -13.91 11.58
C PHE A 373 -18.93 -14.02 10.53
N VAL A 374 -19.57 -12.89 10.21
CA VAL A 374 -20.57 -12.76 9.15
C VAL A 374 -19.94 -11.97 8.02
N MET A 375 -19.89 -12.57 6.84
CA MET A 375 -19.54 -11.88 5.60
C MET A 375 -20.85 -11.54 4.90
N GLU A 376 -21.11 -10.27 4.71
CA GLU A 376 -22.29 -9.78 4.01
C GLU A 376 -21.86 -9.06 2.74
N LYS A 377 -22.58 -9.33 1.64
CA LYS A 377 -22.35 -8.63 0.39
C LYS A 377 -22.83 -7.19 0.55
N MET A 378 -21.91 -6.24 0.41
CA MET A 378 -22.26 -4.82 0.54
C MET A 378 -22.97 -4.27 -0.71
N ALA A 379 -22.54 -4.66 -1.91
CA ALA A 379 -23.07 -4.14 -3.17
C ALA A 379 -22.87 -5.13 -4.34
N ASP A 380 -23.73 -5.03 -5.35
CA ASP A 380 -23.61 -5.68 -6.68
C ASP A 380 -22.67 -4.89 -7.62
N GLU A 381 -21.59 -4.33 -7.08
CA GLU A 381 -20.68 -3.45 -7.83
C GLU A 381 -19.22 -3.77 -7.51
N GLY A 382 -18.41 -3.95 -8.55
CA GLY A 382 -17.00 -4.29 -8.43
C GLY A 382 -16.07 -3.07 -8.36
N THR A 383 -14.80 -3.33 -8.05
CA THR A 383 -13.73 -2.34 -7.94
C THR A 383 -13.38 -1.64 -9.25
N ARG A 384 -13.93 -2.08 -10.39
CA ARG A 384 -13.75 -1.43 -11.69
C ARG A 384 -14.47 -0.09 -11.80
N THR A 385 -15.44 0.16 -10.92
CA THR A 385 -16.18 1.41 -10.89
C THR A 385 -15.40 2.46 -10.11
N PRO A 386 -15.26 3.70 -10.61
CA PRO A 386 -14.53 4.75 -9.90
C PRO A 386 -15.06 5.01 -8.49
N PHE A 387 -16.37 4.94 -8.28
CA PHE A 387 -16.94 5.10 -6.93
C PHE A 387 -16.45 4.03 -5.95
N MET A 388 -16.54 2.73 -6.28
CA MET A 388 -16.06 1.67 -5.38
C MET A 388 -14.53 1.73 -5.21
N ALA A 389 -13.80 2.01 -6.28
CA ALA A 389 -12.35 2.12 -6.22
C ALA A 389 -11.91 3.27 -5.32
N ARG A 390 -12.48 4.46 -5.49
CA ARG A 390 -11.97 5.67 -4.85
C ARG A 390 -12.51 5.86 -3.44
N ILE A 391 -13.82 5.70 -3.27
CA ILE A 391 -14.49 5.95 -1.98
C ILE A 391 -14.27 4.79 -1.01
N PHE A 392 -14.32 3.53 -1.49
CA PHE A 392 -14.22 2.37 -0.61
C PHE A 392 -12.82 1.79 -0.53
N MET A 393 -12.07 1.66 -1.62
CA MET A 393 -10.69 1.16 -1.52
C MET A 393 -9.70 2.28 -1.22
N GLY A 394 -9.69 3.33 -2.04
CA GLY A 394 -8.72 4.41 -1.97
C GLY A 394 -8.71 5.10 -0.61
N LEU A 395 -9.87 5.55 -0.11
CA LEU A 395 -9.95 6.18 1.21
C LEU A 395 -9.53 5.25 2.35
N LEU A 396 -9.82 3.94 2.27
CA LEU A 396 -9.38 2.98 3.29
C LEU A 396 -7.85 2.78 3.29
N GLN A 397 -7.23 2.77 2.10
CA GLN A 397 -5.76 2.72 1.98
C GLN A 397 -5.10 3.98 2.55
N LEU A 398 -5.66 5.17 2.26
CA LEU A 398 -5.17 6.43 2.84
C LEU A 398 -5.35 6.44 4.37
N ARG A 399 -6.49 5.95 4.85
CA ARG A 399 -6.77 5.78 6.28
C ARG A 399 -5.74 4.86 6.95
N ASP A 400 -5.36 3.75 6.36
CA ASP A 400 -4.35 2.84 6.96
C ASP A 400 -3.00 3.53 7.20
N THR A 401 -2.70 4.53 6.38
CA THR A 401 -1.49 5.35 6.54
C THR A 401 -1.65 6.44 7.60
N ALA A 402 -2.84 7.06 7.67
CA ALA A 402 -3.19 8.10 8.65
C ALA A 402 -3.39 7.56 10.08
N PHE A 403 -3.90 6.33 10.22
CA PHE A 403 -4.27 5.69 11.48
C PHE A 403 -3.56 4.35 11.62
N ARG A 404 -2.29 4.40 12.05
CA ARG A 404 -1.43 3.21 12.19
C ARG A 404 -1.76 2.34 13.41
N ASP A 405 -2.29 2.96 14.46
CA ASP A 405 -2.72 2.23 15.65
C ASP A 405 -4.07 1.55 15.38
N LEU A 406 -4.15 0.24 15.70
CA LEU A 406 -5.34 -0.56 15.42
C LEU A 406 -6.58 -0.03 16.16
N LYS A 407 -6.43 0.41 17.41
CA LYS A 407 -7.55 0.85 18.24
C LYS A 407 -8.05 2.20 17.77
N GLU A 408 -7.14 3.13 17.46
CA GLU A 408 -7.49 4.43 16.89
C GLU A 408 -8.19 4.25 15.53
N ARG A 409 -7.65 3.38 14.66
CA ARG A 409 -8.25 3.06 13.37
C ARG A 409 -9.67 2.53 13.50
N GLN A 410 -9.92 1.59 14.41
CA GLN A 410 -11.26 1.04 14.65
C GLN A 410 -12.25 2.10 15.14
N GLN A 411 -11.81 3.02 15.99
CA GLN A 411 -12.66 4.13 16.44
C GLN A 411 -12.98 5.08 15.29
N PHE A 412 -11.99 5.36 14.43
CA PHE A 412 -12.18 6.18 13.26
C PHE A 412 -13.07 5.52 12.19
N ASP A 413 -12.94 4.21 11.97
CA ASP A 413 -13.77 3.47 11.01
C ASP A 413 -15.26 3.61 11.31
N ALA A 414 -15.65 3.65 12.59
CA ALA A 414 -17.03 3.91 13.00
C ALA A 414 -17.52 5.34 12.65
N LEU A 415 -16.62 6.32 12.55
CA LEU A 415 -16.94 7.67 12.10
C LEU A 415 -16.98 7.76 10.58
N LEU A 416 -16.05 7.08 9.91
CA LEU A 416 -16.00 7.01 8.45
C LEU A 416 -17.25 6.33 7.89
N ASP A 417 -17.71 5.25 8.52
CA ASP A 417 -18.94 4.55 8.13
C ASP A 417 -20.19 5.44 8.18
N GLN A 418 -20.24 6.39 9.12
CA GLN A 418 -21.34 7.36 9.21
C GLN A 418 -21.38 8.35 8.03
N ALA A 419 -20.31 8.43 7.23
CA ALA A 419 -20.29 9.14 5.96
C ALA A 419 -20.53 8.20 4.78
N LEU A 420 -19.86 7.04 4.76
CA LEU A 420 -19.88 6.12 3.63
C LEU A 420 -21.23 5.41 3.46
N THR A 421 -21.87 5.00 4.56
CA THR A 421 -23.17 4.33 4.52
C THR A 421 -24.26 5.24 3.95
N PRO A 422 -24.46 6.48 4.43
CA PRO A 422 -25.41 7.41 3.81
C PRO A 422 -25.05 7.77 2.36
N LEU A 423 -23.75 7.88 2.02
CA LEU A 423 -23.36 8.13 0.63
C LEU A 423 -23.76 6.96 -0.28
N MET A 424 -23.59 5.72 0.18
CA MET A 424 -24.04 4.54 -0.56
C MET A 424 -25.57 4.51 -0.68
N ALA A 425 -26.30 4.80 0.39
CA ALA A 425 -27.76 4.87 0.36
C ALA A 425 -28.28 5.94 -0.62
N ALA A 426 -27.66 7.14 -0.62
CA ALA A 426 -27.96 8.18 -1.60
C ALA A 426 -27.67 7.71 -3.04
N ARG A 427 -26.58 6.96 -3.26
CA ARG A 427 -26.27 6.41 -4.58
C ARG A 427 -27.29 5.36 -5.03
N THR A 428 -27.73 4.48 -4.14
CA THR A 428 -28.79 3.51 -4.43
C THR A 428 -30.09 4.22 -4.77
N ALA A 429 -30.53 5.17 -3.95
CA ALA A 429 -31.73 5.97 -4.21
C ALA A 429 -31.63 6.72 -5.55
N ALA A 430 -30.47 7.28 -5.91
CA ALA A 430 -30.28 7.93 -7.20
C ALA A 430 -30.46 6.98 -8.40
N LYS A 431 -29.94 5.74 -8.31
CA LYS A 431 -30.15 4.71 -9.34
C LYS A 431 -31.63 4.34 -9.44
N GLU A 432 -32.30 4.14 -8.31
CA GLU A 432 -33.74 3.81 -8.26
C GLU A 432 -34.62 4.94 -8.81
N ILE A 433 -34.28 6.21 -8.56
CA ILE A 433 -34.94 7.38 -9.13
C ILE A 433 -34.81 7.39 -10.65
N GLU A 434 -33.61 7.16 -11.18
CA GLU A 434 -33.36 7.14 -12.62
C GLU A 434 -34.11 5.98 -13.31
N GLU A 435 -34.00 4.78 -12.76
CA GLU A 435 -34.65 3.57 -13.30
C GLU A 435 -36.19 3.68 -13.26
N SER A 436 -36.75 4.11 -12.12
CA SER A 436 -38.19 4.26 -11.95
C SER A 436 -38.76 5.33 -12.89
N TRP A 437 -38.08 6.47 -13.05
CA TRP A 437 -38.50 7.49 -14.00
C TRP A 437 -38.41 7.00 -15.44
N ARG A 438 -37.31 6.34 -15.82
CA ARG A 438 -37.13 5.80 -17.18
C ARG A 438 -38.27 4.84 -17.52
N SER A 439 -38.51 3.85 -16.66
CA SER A 439 -39.59 2.87 -16.83
C SER A 439 -40.97 3.54 -16.91
N HIS A 440 -41.25 4.51 -16.05
CA HIS A 440 -42.52 5.24 -16.08
C HIS A 440 -42.69 6.07 -17.35
N SER A 441 -41.64 6.79 -17.76
CA SER A 441 -41.67 7.62 -18.97
C SER A 441 -41.88 6.80 -20.24
N GLU A 442 -41.26 5.63 -20.33
CA GLU A 442 -41.46 4.67 -21.43
C GLU A 442 -42.87 4.07 -21.41
N ALA A 443 -43.39 3.72 -20.23
CA ALA A 443 -44.74 3.20 -20.07
C ALA A 443 -45.81 4.27 -20.41
N VAL A 444 -45.56 5.54 -20.11
CA VAL A 444 -46.42 6.66 -20.51
C VAL A 444 -46.37 6.87 -22.02
N ALA A 445 -45.17 6.92 -22.60
CA ALA A 445 -44.98 7.15 -24.04
C ALA A 445 -45.59 6.03 -24.90
N SER A 446 -45.57 4.79 -24.42
CA SER A 446 -46.20 3.63 -25.08
C SER A 446 -47.71 3.52 -24.85
N GLY A 447 -48.29 4.36 -23.97
CA GLY A 447 -49.70 4.27 -23.59
C GLY A 447 -50.03 3.14 -22.60
N ALA A 448 -49.04 2.41 -22.09
CA ALA A 448 -49.24 1.33 -21.12
C ALA A 448 -49.64 1.86 -19.72
N ALA A 449 -49.12 3.02 -19.32
CA ALA A 449 -49.36 3.62 -18.01
C ALA A 449 -50.38 4.78 -18.03
N VAL A 450 -50.99 5.07 -19.17
CA VAL A 450 -51.92 6.21 -19.32
C VAL A 450 -53.10 5.85 -20.22
N LYS A 451 -54.27 6.41 -19.92
CA LYS A 451 -55.47 6.33 -20.76
C LYS A 451 -55.98 7.75 -21.00
N VAL A 452 -56.14 8.12 -22.27
CA VAL A 452 -56.75 9.40 -22.64
C VAL A 452 -58.24 9.15 -22.89
N LYS A 453 -59.12 9.77 -22.10
CA LYS A 453 -60.58 9.71 -22.26
C LYS A 453 -61.17 11.11 -22.18
N ASP A 454 -61.93 11.50 -23.19
CA ASP A 454 -62.63 12.80 -23.24
C ASP A 454 -61.73 14.00 -22.90
N GLY A 455 -60.48 13.98 -23.38
CA GLY A 455 -59.47 15.01 -23.11
C GLY A 455 -58.82 14.93 -21.72
N THR A 456 -59.21 13.98 -20.87
CA THR A 456 -58.62 13.73 -19.55
C THR A 456 -57.54 12.64 -19.65
N VAL A 457 -56.38 12.87 -19.03
CA VAL A 457 -55.30 11.88 -18.91
C VAL A 457 -55.46 11.12 -17.58
N GLU A 458 -55.86 9.86 -17.65
CA GLU A 458 -55.89 8.94 -16.51
C GLU A 458 -54.55 8.18 -16.42
N VAL A 459 -53.80 8.36 -15.33
CA VAL A 459 -52.55 7.61 -15.09
C VAL A 459 -52.88 6.31 -14.34
N VAL A 460 -52.38 5.18 -14.85
CA VAL A 460 -52.59 3.85 -14.27
C VAL A 460 -51.45 3.55 -13.28
N GLY A 461 -51.82 3.32 -12.01
CA GLY A 461 -50.87 2.97 -10.93
C GLY A 461 -50.45 4.15 -10.06
N ASP A 462 -49.59 3.88 -9.06
CA ASP A 462 -49.11 4.85 -8.07
C ASP A 462 -47.59 5.10 -8.16
N PHE A 463 -47.13 5.48 -9.36
CA PHE A 463 -45.73 5.83 -9.61
C PHE A 463 -45.21 6.90 -8.63
N TYR A 464 -46.01 7.97 -8.47
CA TYR A 464 -45.58 9.18 -7.78
C TYR A 464 -45.22 8.94 -6.30
N ARG A 465 -45.94 8.07 -5.59
CA ARG A 465 -45.64 7.77 -4.18
C ARG A 465 -44.28 7.10 -4.02
N GLY A 466 -43.96 6.12 -4.86
CA GLY A 466 -42.66 5.44 -4.87
C GLY A 466 -41.54 6.41 -5.24
N PHE A 467 -41.70 7.14 -6.34
CA PHE A 467 -40.74 8.12 -6.82
C PHE A 467 -40.41 9.19 -5.77
N ARG A 468 -41.44 9.77 -5.12
CA ARG A 468 -41.27 10.74 -4.05
C ARG A 468 -40.52 10.16 -2.85
N ARG A 469 -40.78 8.90 -2.49
CA ARG A 469 -40.08 8.24 -1.38
C ARG A 469 -38.59 8.16 -1.64
N GLU A 470 -38.18 7.75 -2.84
CA GLU A 470 -36.75 7.64 -3.18
C GLU A 470 -36.08 9.01 -3.26
N VAL A 471 -36.75 10.03 -3.79
CA VAL A 471 -36.22 11.41 -3.78
C VAL A 471 -36.02 11.92 -2.34
N ASN A 472 -36.96 11.66 -1.44
CA ASN A 472 -36.82 12.03 -0.04
C ASN A 472 -35.65 11.30 0.63
N ALA A 473 -35.50 10.00 0.38
CA ALA A 473 -34.38 9.21 0.89
C ALA A 473 -33.04 9.77 0.39
N PHE A 474 -32.94 10.06 -0.92
CA PHE A 474 -31.77 10.69 -1.51
C PHE A 474 -31.39 12.01 -0.82
N LEU A 475 -32.34 12.94 -0.69
CA LEU A 475 -32.08 14.25 -0.07
C LEU A 475 -31.58 14.12 1.37
N TYR A 476 -32.17 13.19 2.12
CA TYR A 476 -31.79 12.93 3.51
C TYR A 476 -30.39 12.34 3.60
N ASP A 477 -30.11 11.26 2.87
CA ASP A 477 -28.87 10.52 2.95
C ASP A 477 -27.68 11.29 2.36
N ALA A 478 -27.87 12.00 1.24
CA ALA A 478 -26.84 12.86 0.66
C ALA A 478 -26.47 14.02 1.60
N ALA A 479 -27.46 14.67 2.20
CA ALA A 479 -27.22 15.73 3.18
C ALA A 479 -26.55 15.19 4.45
N LYS A 480 -26.90 13.98 4.89
CA LYS A 480 -26.29 13.32 6.05
C LYS A 480 -24.83 12.96 5.79
N ALA A 481 -24.50 12.38 4.64
CA ALA A 481 -23.13 12.08 4.23
C ALA A 481 -22.25 13.34 4.23
N LEU A 482 -22.75 14.41 3.62
CA LEU A 482 -22.06 15.71 3.55
C LEU A 482 -21.90 16.36 4.94
N LYS A 483 -23.00 16.50 5.69
CA LYS A 483 -23.02 17.30 6.93
C LYS A 483 -22.48 16.51 8.11
N GLU A 484 -23.17 15.42 8.49
CA GLU A 484 -22.80 14.67 9.69
C GLU A 484 -21.50 13.89 9.46
N GLY A 485 -21.41 13.21 8.32
CA GLY A 485 -20.22 12.46 7.93
C GLY A 485 -18.99 13.37 7.79
N GLY A 486 -19.11 14.42 6.98
CA GLY A 486 -18.07 15.43 6.79
C GLY A 486 -17.61 16.07 8.10
N GLN A 487 -18.53 16.53 8.95
CA GLN A 487 -18.15 17.14 10.24
C GLN A 487 -17.40 16.17 11.16
N LYS A 488 -17.84 14.92 11.26
CA LYS A 488 -17.23 13.92 12.16
C LYS A 488 -15.82 13.54 11.69
N VAL A 489 -15.66 13.25 10.40
CA VAL A 489 -14.34 12.96 9.82
C VAL A 489 -13.43 14.17 9.94
N GLY A 490 -13.90 15.37 9.56
CA GLY A 490 -13.14 16.61 9.68
C GLY A 490 -12.67 16.88 11.11
N THR A 491 -13.57 16.80 12.09
CA THR A 491 -13.25 17.03 13.51
C THR A 491 -12.18 16.05 14.01
N SER A 492 -12.26 14.77 13.64
CA SER A 492 -11.27 13.76 14.04
C SER A 492 -9.87 14.00 13.46
N ALA A 493 -9.78 14.76 12.37
CA ALA A 493 -8.54 15.23 11.75
C ALA A 493 -8.17 16.68 12.13
N GLY A 494 -8.90 17.31 13.05
CA GLY A 494 -8.66 18.70 13.46
C GLY A 494 -9.11 19.75 12.43
N LYS A 495 -10.01 19.39 11.52
CA LYS A 495 -10.57 20.23 10.44
C LYS A 495 -12.09 20.41 10.63
N ASP A 496 -12.48 21.23 11.60
CA ASP A 496 -13.90 21.50 11.86
C ASP A 496 -14.52 22.36 10.76
N ILE A 497 -15.48 21.77 10.03
CA ILE A 497 -16.24 22.41 8.95
C ILE A 497 -17.69 22.72 9.36
N GLY A 498 -18.02 22.68 10.65
CA GLY A 498 -19.38 22.85 11.15
C GLY A 498 -20.04 24.16 10.73
N PHE A 499 -19.25 25.22 10.60
CA PHE A 499 -19.70 26.54 10.14
C PHE A 499 -20.26 26.53 8.71
N MET A 500 -19.86 25.58 7.86
CA MET A 500 -20.39 25.44 6.48
C MET A 500 -21.89 25.20 6.41
N PHE A 501 -22.51 24.78 7.51
CA PHE A 501 -23.94 24.43 7.54
C PHE A 501 -24.77 25.41 8.36
N GLN A 502 -24.15 26.50 8.81
CA GLN A 502 -24.78 27.53 9.61
C GLN A 502 -25.35 28.66 8.72
N LYS A 503 -26.13 29.56 9.34
CA LYS A 503 -26.60 30.79 8.71
C LYS A 503 -25.42 31.71 8.36
N GLU A 504 -25.70 32.75 7.58
CA GLU A 504 -24.67 33.57 6.94
C GLU A 504 -23.64 34.18 7.90
N ASN A 505 -24.07 34.83 8.98
CA ASN A 505 -23.14 35.47 9.92
C ASN A 505 -22.16 34.47 10.58
N PRO A 506 -22.61 33.36 11.19
CA PRO A 506 -21.68 32.33 11.69
C PRO A 506 -20.83 31.67 10.61
N TYR A 507 -21.38 31.46 9.40
CA TYR A 507 -20.63 30.93 8.26
C TYR A 507 -19.45 31.82 7.89
N GLN A 508 -19.68 33.12 7.69
CA GLN A 508 -18.63 34.09 7.35
C GLN A 508 -17.56 34.18 8.43
N LYS A 509 -17.96 34.15 9.71
CA LYS A 509 -17.01 34.14 10.84
C LYS A 509 -16.15 32.87 10.83
N GLY A 510 -16.76 31.70 10.63
CA GLY A 510 -16.05 30.42 10.57
C GLY A 510 -15.11 30.34 9.36
N LEU A 511 -15.55 30.82 8.19
CA LEU A 511 -14.75 30.88 6.98
C LEU A 511 -13.54 31.81 7.15
N ALA A 512 -13.71 32.99 7.76
CA ALA A 512 -12.60 33.90 8.05
C ALA A 512 -11.59 33.27 9.03
N ALA A 513 -12.06 32.56 10.06
CA ALA A 513 -11.20 31.85 11.00
C ALA A 513 -10.43 30.71 10.32
N MET A 514 -11.08 29.93 9.45
CA MET A 514 -10.42 28.88 8.67
C MET A 514 -9.43 29.48 7.68
N ARG A 515 -9.75 30.59 7.01
CA ARG A 515 -8.84 31.24 6.05
C ARG A 515 -7.54 31.73 6.72
N ALA A 516 -7.59 32.06 8.01
CA ALA A 516 -6.41 32.45 8.79
C ALA A 516 -5.47 31.28 9.12
N THR A 517 -5.99 30.04 9.25
CA THR A 517 -5.20 28.86 9.65
C THR A 517 -4.94 27.89 8.50
N ASP A 518 -5.84 27.86 7.53
CA ASP A 518 -5.87 26.94 6.39
C ASP A 518 -6.60 27.60 5.19
N PRO A 519 -5.91 28.49 4.45
CA PRO A 519 -6.51 29.22 3.34
C PRO A 519 -6.95 28.31 2.18
N VAL A 520 -6.27 27.18 2.00
CA VAL A 520 -6.61 26.19 0.94
C VAL A 520 -7.95 25.55 1.26
N LEU A 521 -8.12 25.05 2.49
CA LEU A 521 -9.39 24.45 2.90
C LEU A 521 -10.52 25.50 2.91
N ALA A 522 -10.25 26.73 3.36
CA ALA A 522 -11.24 27.79 3.33
C ALA A 522 -11.77 28.08 1.91
N ALA A 523 -10.87 28.19 0.93
CA ALA A 523 -11.27 28.41 -0.46
C ALA A 523 -12.10 27.25 -1.02
N TYR A 524 -11.71 26.01 -0.70
CA TYR A 524 -12.49 24.83 -1.08
C TYR A 524 -13.90 24.86 -0.46
N MET A 525 -14.01 25.12 0.85
CA MET A 525 -15.28 25.17 1.57
C MET A 525 -16.21 26.27 1.05
N GLU A 526 -15.66 27.45 0.75
CA GLU A 526 -16.40 28.55 0.14
C GLU A 526 -16.99 28.17 -1.22
N ALA A 527 -16.17 27.58 -2.10
CA ALA A 527 -16.62 27.10 -3.40
C ALA A 527 -17.69 25.99 -3.27
N THR A 528 -17.46 25.01 -2.39
CA THR A 528 -18.41 23.93 -2.10
C THR A 528 -19.78 24.47 -1.69
N ARG A 529 -19.83 25.44 -0.77
CA ARG A 529 -21.08 26.03 -0.31
C ARG A 529 -21.78 26.84 -1.40
N ASN A 530 -21.04 27.70 -2.07
CA ASN A 530 -21.59 28.64 -3.06
C ASN A 530 -22.14 27.93 -4.29
N HIS A 531 -21.50 26.84 -4.73
CA HIS A 531 -21.90 26.18 -5.97
C HIS A 531 -23.05 25.18 -5.81
N TRP A 532 -23.12 24.44 -4.71
CA TRP A 532 -24.10 23.34 -4.63
C TRP A 532 -24.55 22.97 -3.22
N SER A 533 -23.67 23.00 -2.21
CA SER A 533 -23.98 22.34 -0.93
C SER A 533 -25.10 23.06 -0.16
N GLN A 534 -25.18 24.39 -0.28
CA GLN A 534 -26.28 25.15 0.30
C GLN A 534 -27.64 24.77 -0.32
N ARG A 535 -27.69 24.49 -1.63
CA ARG A 535 -28.92 24.07 -2.33
C ARG A 535 -29.40 22.71 -1.82
N LEU A 536 -28.49 21.73 -1.67
CA LEU A 536 -28.81 20.42 -1.11
C LEU A 536 -29.35 20.52 0.33
N ILE A 537 -28.64 21.27 1.18
CA ILE A 537 -29.02 21.44 2.59
C ILE A 537 -30.36 22.17 2.71
N LYS A 538 -30.62 23.18 1.85
CA LYS A 538 -31.92 23.86 1.79
C LYS A 538 -33.03 22.88 1.41
N ALA A 539 -32.86 22.09 0.33
CA ALA A 539 -33.85 21.12 -0.11
C ALA A 539 -34.21 20.10 0.99
N ARG A 540 -33.20 19.56 1.69
CA ARG A 540 -33.42 18.66 2.84
C ARG A 540 -34.12 19.37 4.00
N ASN A 541 -33.73 20.59 4.35
CA ASN A 541 -34.39 21.32 5.43
C ASN A 541 -35.84 21.71 5.10
N ASP A 542 -36.12 22.04 3.85
CA ASP A 542 -37.47 22.35 3.38
C ASP A 542 -38.37 21.11 3.51
N LEU A 543 -37.83 19.92 3.20
CA LEU A 543 -38.50 18.63 3.39
C LEU A 543 -38.82 18.35 4.87
N ASP A 544 -37.85 18.53 5.77
CA ASP A 544 -37.98 18.16 7.20
C ASP A 544 -38.79 19.17 8.02
N HIS A 545 -38.72 20.46 7.68
CA HIS A 545 -39.17 21.53 8.58
C HIS A 545 -40.19 22.48 7.95
N ASN A 546 -40.19 22.64 6.62
CA ASN A 546 -41.05 23.62 5.95
C ASN A 546 -42.23 22.98 5.20
N GLY A 547 -42.45 21.67 5.39
CA GLY A 547 -43.56 20.94 4.79
C GLY A 547 -43.48 20.81 3.27
N TRP A 548 -42.28 21.03 2.69
CA TRP A 548 -42.10 20.88 1.26
C TRP A 548 -42.34 19.42 0.85
N THR A 549 -42.98 19.25 -0.30
CA THR A 549 -43.16 17.96 -0.94
C THR A 549 -42.74 18.09 -2.39
N LEU A 550 -42.16 17.03 -2.95
CA LEU A 550 -41.91 16.94 -4.38
C LEU A 550 -43.17 17.38 -5.18
N PRO A 551 -43.05 18.16 -6.25
CA PRO A 551 -44.19 18.43 -7.12
C PRO A 551 -44.70 17.14 -7.79
N ARG A 552 -45.98 17.09 -8.17
CA ARG A 552 -46.51 15.97 -8.95
C ARG A 552 -45.93 15.97 -10.37
N VAL A 553 -45.86 14.79 -10.97
CA VAL A 553 -45.52 14.61 -12.38
C VAL A 553 -46.55 15.32 -13.26
N GLY A 554 -46.09 16.14 -14.19
CA GLY A 554 -46.95 16.75 -15.21
C GLY A 554 -47.17 15.78 -16.36
N TYR A 555 -48.37 15.76 -16.93
CA TYR A 555 -48.69 14.94 -18.11
C TYR A 555 -49.29 15.83 -19.19
N GLU A 556 -48.73 15.76 -20.39
CA GLU A 556 -49.14 16.59 -21.52
C GLU A 556 -49.56 15.71 -22.71
N PRO A 557 -50.79 15.80 -23.20
CA PRO A 557 -51.23 15.07 -24.39
C PRO A 557 -50.60 15.65 -25.65
N LEU A 558 -49.96 14.80 -26.45
CA LEU A 558 -49.47 15.07 -27.80
C LEU A 558 -50.44 14.47 -28.82
N ASP A 559 -50.99 15.30 -29.70
CA ASP A 559 -51.87 14.92 -30.82
C ASP A 559 -53.09 14.05 -30.44
N GLY A 560 -53.59 14.18 -29.20
CA GLY A 560 -54.84 13.55 -28.73
C GLY A 560 -54.77 12.06 -28.37
N GLN A 561 -53.66 11.36 -28.65
CA GLN A 561 -53.49 9.93 -28.29
C GLN A 561 -52.19 9.63 -27.55
N ARG A 562 -51.14 10.42 -27.74
CA ARG A 562 -49.85 10.25 -27.06
C ARG A 562 -49.81 11.14 -25.83
N VAL A 563 -49.06 10.75 -24.80
CA VAL A 563 -48.87 11.57 -23.60
C VAL A 563 -47.38 11.60 -23.29
N VAL A 564 -46.88 12.76 -22.86
CA VAL A 564 -45.52 12.91 -22.33
C VAL A 564 -45.60 13.19 -20.84
N ALA A 565 -44.75 12.51 -20.07
CA ALA A 565 -44.55 12.79 -18.66
C ALA A 565 -43.39 13.78 -18.47
N HIS A 566 -43.63 14.84 -17.69
CA HIS A 566 -42.65 15.85 -17.33
C HIS A 566 -42.14 15.62 -15.91
N GLN A 567 -40.82 15.62 -15.74
CA GLN A 567 -40.19 15.41 -14.44
C GLN A 567 -40.66 16.48 -13.44
N PRO A 568 -40.91 16.11 -12.17
CA PRO A 568 -40.99 17.10 -11.09
C PRO A 568 -39.71 17.93 -11.02
N LEU A 569 -39.85 19.17 -10.58
CA LEU A 569 -38.73 20.08 -10.42
C LEU A 569 -38.31 20.20 -8.94
N ILE A 570 -37.00 20.21 -8.70
CA ILE A 570 -36.39 20.55 -7.42
C ILE A 570 -35.54 21.80 -7.67
N ASP A 571 -35.87 22.90 -7.01
CA ASP A 571 -35.16 24.18 -7.19
C ASP A 571 -35.07 24.61 -8.67
N GLY A 572 -36.17 24.43 -9.41
CA GLY A 572 -36.28 24.76 -10.84
C GLY A 572 -35.61 23.78 -11.80
N GLN A 573 -34.97 22.72 -11.30
CA GLN A 573 -34.24 21.74 -12.10
C GLN A 573 -34.98 20.39 -12.17
N PRO A 574 -34.97 19.67 -13.30
CA PRO A 574 -35.51 18.31 -13.38
C PRO A 574 -34.93 17.41 -12.29
N THR A 575 -35.78 16.60 -11.66
CA THR A 575 -35.41 15.77 -10.50
C THR A 575 -34.18 14.91 -10.75
N ILE A 576 -34.09 14.19 -11.88
CA ILE A 576 -32.93 13.35 -12.19
C ILE A 576 -31.67 14.19 -12.29
N GLU A 577 -31.73 15.31 -13.02
CA GLU A 577 -30.57 16.17 -13.22
C GLU A 577 -30.05 16.75 -11.90
N PHE A 578 -30.96 17.17 -11.01
CA PHE A 578 -30.64 17.61 -9.66
C PHE A 578 -29.98 16.48 -8.85
N VAL A 579 -30.57 15.30 -8.83
CA VAL A 579 -30.08 14.13 -8.07
C VAL A 579 -28.71 13.69 -8.57
N THR A 580 -28.53 13.52 -9.88
CA THR A 580 -27.26 13.16 -10.50
C THR A 580 -26.19 14.20 -10.17
N HIS A 581 -26.50 15.49 -10.30
CA HIS A 581 -25.56 16.56 -9.97
C HIS A 581 -25.18 16.54 -8.49
N MET A 582 -26.14 16.43 -7.57
CA MET A 582 -25.86 16.43 -6.13
C MET A 582 -25.08 15.19 -5.70
N LEU A 583 -25.39 14.00 -6.22
CA LEU A 583 -24.63 12.79 -5.93
C LEU A 583 -23.17 12.93 -6.37
N ASP A 584 -22.96 13.43 -7.58
CA ASP A 584 -21.64 13.67 -8.15
C ASP A 584 -20.82 14.64 -7.28
N ARG A 585 -21.42 15.77 -6.89
CA ARG A 585 -20.76 16.77 -6.03
C ARG A 585 -20.47 16.26 -4.62
N VAL A 586 -21.40 15.52 -4.00
CA VAL A 586 -21.17 14.90 -2.68
C VAL A 586 -20.06 13.86 -2.76
N SER A 587 -20.01 13.06 -3.83
CA SER A 587 -18.95 12.06 -4.02
C SER A 587 -17.57 12.70 -4.17
N CYS A 588 -17.46 13.79 -4.95
CA CYS A 588 -16.23 14.59 -5.04
C CYS A 588 -15.81 15.12 -3.67
N PHE A 589 -16.75 15.73 -2.94
CA PHE A 589 -16.49 16.27 -1.62
C PHE A 589 -15.99 15.21 -0.64
N VAL A 590 -16.67 14.05 -0.57
CA VAL A 590 -16.28 12.97 0.35
C VAL A 590 -14.87 12.48 0.03
N GLU A 591 -14.55 12.25 -1.24
CA GLU A 591 -13.20 11.79 -1.61
C GLU A 591 -12.13 12.83 -1.27
N GLU A 592 -12.28 14.06 -1.75
CA GLU A 592 -11.24 15.09 -1.67
C GLU A 592 -11.07 15.62 -0.26
N PHE A 593 -12.16 15.92 0.44
CA PHE A 593 -12.09 16.42 1.82
C PHE A 593 -11.53 15.34 2.75
N PHE A 594 -11.86 14.06 2.54
CA PHE A 594 -11.36 12.99 3.42
C PHE A 594 -9.90 12.69 3.11
N ALA A 595 -9.51 12.65 1.84
CA ALA A 595 -8.10 12.54 1.44
C ALA A 595 -7.27 13.70 2.04
N TYR A 596 -7.79 14.93 1.99
CA TYR A 596 -7.17 16.09 2.62
C TYR A 596 -7.02 15.91 4.14
N CYS A 597 -8.08 15.46 4.82
CA CYS A 597 -8.04 15.16 6.26
C CYS A 597 -6.99 14.09 6.59
N PHE A 598 -6.94 12.99 5.83
CA PHE A 598 -5.95 11.91 6.03
C PHE A 598 -4.52 12.39 5.80
N ARG A 599 -4.28 13.17 4.75
CA ARG A 599 -2.98 13.77 4.43
C ARG A 599 -2.40 14.53 5.62
N THR A 600 -3.22 15.26 6.38
CA THR A 600 -2.73 16.01 7.56
C THR A 600 -2.24 15.14 8.72
N ARG A 601 -2.62 13.85 8.73
CA ARG A 601 -2.19 12.86 9.72
C ARG A 601 -1.07 11.96 9.23
N PHE A 602 -0.62 12.13 7.99
CA PHE A 602 0.51 11.36 7.48
C PHE A 602 1.80 11.70 8.24
N PRO A 603 2.73 10.75 8.34
CA PRO A 603 4.12 11.03 8.67
C PRO A 603 4.67 12.17 7.83
N LYS A 604 5.54 12.98 8.42
CA LYS A 604 6.07 14.21 7.79
C LYS A 604 6.84 13.95 6.49
N GLU A 605 7.30 12.72 6.28
CA GLU A 605 8.15 12.32 5.16
C GLU A 605 7.37 11.81 3.94
N ILE A 606 6.08 11.56 4.07
CA ILE A 606 5.24 11.07 2.97
C ILE A 606 4.15 12.07 2.65
N ASP A 607 3.63 12.00 1.44
CA ASP A 607 2.58 12.87 0.94
C ASP A 607 1.65 12.10 0.00
N LEU A 608 0.63 12.79 -0.51
CA LEU A 608 -0.31 12.28 -1.50
C LEU A 608 -0.01 12.88 -2.86
N THR A 609 -0.12 12.09 -3.93
CA THR A 609 -0.13 12.56 -5.32
C THR A 609 -1.42 12.11 -6.01
N GLU A 610 -1.85 12.88 -6.99
CA GLU A 610 -2.95 12.50 -7.89
C GLU A 610 -2.39 11.71 -9.07
N ILE A 611 -3.06 10.59 -9.40
CA ILE A 611 -2.77 9.77 -10.58
C ILE A 611 -3.59 10.32 -11.74
N ALA A 612 -2.92 10.64 -12.85
CA ALA A 612 -3.58 11.10 -14.06
C ALA A 612 -4.59 10.05 -14.56
N LEU A 613 -5.74 10.49 -15.05
CA LEU A 613 -6.83 9.59 -15.46
C LEU A 613 -6.38 8.49 -16.44
N SER A 614 -5.48 8.82 -17.37
CA SER A 614 -4.92 7.89 -18.37
C SER A 614 -3.98 6.83 -17.78
N GLU A 615 -3.47 7.05 -16.58
CA GLU A 615 -2.50 6.16 -15.90
C GLU A 615 -3.17 5.26 -14.85
N ARG A 616 -4.47 5.44 -14.62
CA ARG A 616 -5.20 4.69 -13.60
C ARG A 616 -5.43 3.23 -14.03
N PRO A 617 -5.23 2.25 -13.15
CA PRO A 617 -5.49 0.85 -13.46
C PRO A 617 -6.98 0.61 -13.78
N ALA A 618 -7.29 -0.03 -14.91
CA ALA A 618 -8.68 -0.34 -15.30
C ALA A 618 -9.44 -1.21 -14.29
N GLN A 619 -8.72 -2.01 -13.51
CA GLN A 619 -9.29 -2.92 -12.50
C GLN A 619 -9.66 -2.23 -11.17
N ALA A 620 -9.05 -1.08 -10.91
CA ALA A 620 -9.16 -0.30 -9.69
C ALA A 620 -8.71 1.15 -9.99
N PRO A 621 -9.58 1.99 -10.59
CA PRO A 621 -9.23 3.33 -11.01
C PRO A 621 -9.17 4.30 -9.82
N GLU A 622 -8.24 4.06 -8.90
CA GLU A 622 -7.94 4.91 -7.75
C GLU A 622 -7.33 6.23 -8.22
N ARG A 623 -7.70 7.34 -7.58
CA ARG A 623 -7.24 8.69 -7.95
C ARG A 623 -5.95 9.08 -7.24
N PHE A 624 -5.70 8.55 -6.05
CA PHE A 624 -4.59 8.97 -5.22
C PHE A 624 -3.61 7.83 -4.94
N ARG A 625 -2.32 8.18 -4.87
CA ARG A 625 -1.25 7.29 -4.43
C ARG A 625 -0.40 8.01 -3.40
N ILE A 626 0.15 7.26 -2.44
CA ILE A 626 1.10 7.77 -1.46
C ILE A 626 2.48 7.87 -2.12
N THR A 627 3.15 8.99 -1.92
CA THR A 627 4.48 9.29 -2.45
C THR A 627 5.38 9.87 -1.35
N LEU A 628 6.68 10.02 -1.62
CA LEU A 628 7.59 10.69 -0.71
C LEU A 628 7.41 12.21 -0.82
N LYS A 629 7.40 12.91 0.31
CA LYS A 629 7.30 14.37 0.33
C LYS A 629 8.52 15.06 -0.30
N THR A 630 9.68 14.42 -0.22
CA THR A 630 10.93 14.90 -0.83
C THR A 630 11.40 13.89 -1.86
N GLY A 631 11.58 14.34 -3.10
CA GLY A 631 12.00 13.50 -4.22
C GLY A 631 10.92 12.57 -4.78
N GLY A 632 9.71 12.55 -4.22
CA GLY A 632 8.58 11.83 -4.79
C GLY A 632 7.91 12.57 -5.95
N LEU A 633 6.71 12.11 -6.29
CA LEU A 633 5.83 12.76 -7.27
C LEU A 633 5.28 14.08 -6.73
N PRO A 634 4.78 14.98 -7.61
CA PRO A 634 4.21 16.25 -7.18
C PRO A 634 3.09 16.06 -6.15
N SER A 635 3.19 16.77 -5.03
CA SER A 635 2.15 16.75 -4.00
C SER A 635 0.81 17.22 -4.57
N TRP A 636 -0.25 16.47 -4.28
CA TRP A 636 -1.62 16.84 -4.60
C TRP A 636 -2.07 18.02 -3.72
N GLU A 637 -2.68 19.01 -4.33
CA GLU A 637 -3.26 20.17 -3.65
C GLU A 637 -4.79 20.14 -3.75
N LEU A 638 -5.46 20.49 -2.64
CA LEU A 638 -6.92 20.53 -2.59
C LEU A 638 -7.43 21.74 -3.39
N VAL A 639 -8.08 21.46 -4.50
CA VAL A 639 -8.70 22.47 -5.38
C VAL A 639 -10.12 22.04 -5.67
N TYR A 640 -11.06 22.98 -5.63
CA TYR A 640 -12.46 22.70 -5.94
C TYR A 640 -12.60 22.23 -7.41
N PRO A 641 -13.12 21.01 -7.66
CA PRO A 641 -13.21 20.49 -9.01
C PRO A 641 -14.43 21.02 -9.75
N THR A 642 -14.25 21.43 -11.01
CA THR A 642 -15.36 21.72 -11.93
C THR A 642 -15.79 20.51 -12.77
N ARG A 643 -14.91 19.51 -12.90
CA ARG A 643 -15.16 18.24 -13.60
C ARG A 643 -16.00 17.28 -12.76
N LYS A 644 -16.72 16.37 -13.41
CA LYS A 644 -17.52 15.32 -12.74
C LYS A 644 -16.62 14.35 -11.98
N PHE A 645 -17.17 13.68 -10.98
CA PHE A 645 -16.50 12.67 -10.18
C PHE A 645 -15.78 11.65 -11.07
N GLU A 646 -16.49 11.06 -12.03
CA GLU A 646 -15.95 10.05 -12.96
C GLU A 646 -14.81 10.58 -13.85
N ASP A 647 -14.78 11.89 -14.11
CA ASP A 647 -13.83 12.57 -15.01
C ASP A 647 -12.65 13.21 -14.27
N LEU A 648 -12.66 13.19 -12.93
CA LEU A 648 -11.62 13.82 -12.11
C LEU A 648 -10.31 13.11 -12.21
#